data_AF-A0A0G0SJ95-F1
#
_entry.id   AF-A0A0G0SJ95-F1
#
_cell.length_a   1.000
_cell.length_b   1.000
_cell.length_c   1.000
_cell.angle_alpha   90.00
_cell.angle_beta   90.00
_cell.angle_gamma   90.00
#
_symmetry.space_group_name_H-M   'P 1'
#
loop_
_entity.id
_entity.type
_entity.pdbx_description
1 polymer ?
#
loop_
_entity_poly.entity_id
_entity_poly.type
_entity_poly.pdbx_seq_one_letter_code
_entity_poly.pdbx_strand_id
1 'polypeptide(L)'
;LGHIMHLVEDATVPEHTRDDTHADLYGDPGSPYEKYSADFTNFNKLTFADNLKGSQFLNFSSIKDVISGLAVYSNNNFLSENTINDSAYNLPDLSKFKIVKKQVNSRVLRLLFDDKNNIYLALEKNPGKFTVNDDQYVLPSYVNHLMPKAVLYGASAMNLFFNEVDKYKNSGEKITITQDTNVPFKQALAAAPKLAGLKVVDTLGQAKADVLIAFNNSLSILPVSLASGLRSKFGLASEPANTQSNSELVTQPTETPRPVPEKPPVTVVVAPTPKPQTPVQPPIVVDSPAPLTPQPVVEPPVQPIIPVIPPPPQPTYILAFGYNPPAPVENIEVIIPALVAESVATTSDSVVSSTDPVLDEVNTSTESIATSTESVTTTIEISTTTITTTTTEISTSTISATSTIDIPTSTPTSTIFVTTTIETTTTTTTSIPVIIPEVVINEIAWAGTASTRASDEWFELYNNTDHDIDLTDWKIFVSGAQINFSKINNKNIVAHGYYLLERKEDSVIRDIGADAVYTYAVSTGFNNNGEKLELFNSSSIKIDEVNASGGWFAGDNVKYRSMERLDSTANGSDPTNWQSNLGNRPTGQNVNWAPVYGSPRQSNFGFVMLAGMQEDTVRTLDIKNSPYVVWSYQVPTGKTLNIDQGVNIFLQTYGTMEINGSLNAIGAQDMPINFISYPTSTAWANLRFNNSTSTFNFVNFRRGDRTTRLLQNLDGMLLAKNSNLTINNSLIWDSEANAIGGTDSIFNISNTTIGASVKNNRTYGINVRGGKLSLDNVVFNNLYVGVEAGGTFDSHPILEKKNMSDANFISVDYLYEPRTWWNSVSSTLP
;
A
#
# COMPACT_ATOMS: atom_id res chain seq x y z
N LEU A 1 -4.83 -11.31 -12.89
CA LEU A 1 -6.02 -10.70 -13.53
C LEU A 1 -6.13 -9.20 -13.23
N GLY A 2 -6.10 -8.77 -11.96
CA GLY A 2 -6.27 -7.36 -11.54
C GLY A 2 -5.52 -6.30 -12.37
N HIS A 3 -4.21 -6.46 -12.62
CA HIS A 3 -3.44 -5.49 -13.44
C HIS A 3 -3.99 -5.31 -14.88
N ILE A 4 -4.70 -6.29 -15.43
CA ILE A 4 -5.36 -6.17 -16.74
C ILE A 4 -6.66 -5.36 -16.61
N MET A 5 -7.38 -5.47 -15.49
CA MET A 5 -8.59 -4.67 -15.24
C MET A 5 -8.22 -3.20 -15.05
N HIS A 6 -7.17 -2.91 -14.27
CA HIS A 6 -6.60 -1.57 -14.14
C HIS A 6 -6.26 -0.95 -15.51
N LEU A 7 -5.54 -1.66 -16.39
CA LEU A 7 -5.25 -1.16 -17.75
C LEU A 7 -6.48 -1.02 -18.67
N VAL A 8 -7.60 -1.67 -18.35
CA VAL A 8 -8.90 -1.48 -19.03
C VAL A 8 -9.66 -0.28 -18.44
N GLU A 9 -9.51 0.00 -17.15
CA GLU A 9 -10.05 1.18 -16.48
C GLU A 9 -9.30 2.45 -16.92
N ASP A 10 -7.97 2.42 -16.97
CA ASP A 10 -7.10 3.48 -17.50
C ASP A 10 -7.47 3.83 -18.95
N ALA A 11 -7.80 2.81 -19.75
CA ALA A 11 -8.24 2.98 -21.14
C ALA A 11 -9.61 3.68 -21.28
N THR A 12 -10.30 3.97 -20.17
CA THR A 12 -11.46 4.87 -20.16
C THR A 12 -11.12 6.33 -19.83
N VAL A 13 -10.01 6.60 -19.16
CA VAL A 13 -9.59 7.96 -18.82
C VAL A 13 -9.19 8.70 -20.11
N PRO A 14 -9.88 9.78 -20.51
CA PRO A 14 -9.56 10.50 -21.74
C PRO A 14 -8.10 10.96 -21.77
N GLU A 15 -7.58 11.46 -20.65
CA GLU A 15 -6.19 11.91 -20.51
C GLU A 15 -5.17 10.81 -20.87
N HIS A 16 -5.24 9.61 -20.24
CA HIS A 16 -4.31 8.50 -20.53
C HIS A 16 -4.32 8.12 -22.01
N THR A 17 -5.50 8.10 -22.64
CA THR A 17 -5.66 7.68 -24.05
C THR A 17 -5.22 8.75 -25.06
N ARG A 18 -4.77 9.91 -24.58
CA ARG A 18 -4.39 11.10 -25.35
C ARG A 18 -2.98 11.61 -25.00
N ASP A 19 -2.10 10.73 -24.52
CA ASP A 19 -0.72 11.04 -24.10
C ASP A 19 -0.63 12.28 -23.17
N ASP A 20 -1.63 12.45 -22.33
CA ASP A 20 -1.75 13.55 -21.38
C ASP A 20 -1.38 13.02 -19.99
N THR A 21 -0.23 13.44 -19.45
CA THR A 21 0.32 12.88 -18.21
C THR A 21 -0.40 13.37 -16.94
N HIS A 22 -1.22 14.42 -17.04
CA HIS A 22 -2.14 14.94 -16.03
C HIS A 22 -1.66 14.88 -14.57
N ALA A 23 -0.40 15.24 -14.32
CA ALA A 23 0.33 14.89 -13.10
C ALA A 23 0.00 15.78 -11.88
N ASP A 24 -1.00 16.66 -12.00
CA ASP A 24 -1.43 17.63 -10.98
C ASP A 24 -0.29 18.53 -10.44
N LEU A 25 0.68 18.84 -11.31
CA LEU A 25 1.91 19.58 -11.02
C LEU A 25 2.15 20.70 -12.03
N TYR A 26 2.87 21.74 -11.62
CA TYR A 26 3.31 22.87 -12.47
C TYR A 26 2.21 23.64 -13.23
N GLY A 27 0.95 23.57 -12.77
CA GLY A 27 -0.19 24.24 -13.41
C GLY A 27 -0.99 23.34 -14.36
N ASP A 28 -0.62 22.06 -14.47
CA ASP A 28 -1.49 20.99 -14.95
C ASP A 28 -2.74 20.90 -14.04
N PRO A 29 -3.98 20.91 -14.57
CA PRO A 29 -5.20 20.76 -13.80
C PRO A 29 -5.47 19.33 -13.29
N GLY A 30 -4.63 18.35 -13.67
CA GLY A 30 -4.90 16.93 -13.50
C GLY A 30 -6.07 16.46 -14.37
N SER A 31 -6.55 15.23 -14.20
CA SER A 31 -7.78 14.78 -14.88
C SER A 31 -9.02 15.31 -14.14
N PRO A 32 -9.88 16.14 -14.77
CA PRO A 32 -11.18 16.48 -14.20
C PRO A 32 -12.14 15.28 -14.24
N TYR A 33 -11.91 14.33 -15.15
CA TYR A 33 -12.69 13.11 -15.26
C TYR A 33 -12.46 12.19 -14.07
N GLU A 34 -11.21 11.84 -13.74
CA GLU A 34 -10.90 11.00 -12.56
C GLU A 34 -11.44 11.62 -11.27
N LYS A 35 -11.15 12.92 -11.07
CA LYS A 35 -11.57 13.69 -9.88
C LYS A 35 -13.09 13.71 -9.70
N TYR A 36 -13.86 13.59 -10.78
CA TYR A 36 -15.32 13.48 -10.76
C TYR A 36 -15.81 12.02 -10.67
N SER A 37 -15.16 11.07 -11.36
CA SER A 37 -15.54 9.65 -11.33
C SER A 37 -15.25 8.98 -9.99
N ALA A 38 -14.31 9.51 -9.20
CA ALA A 38 -13.99 9.02 -7.85
C ALA A 38 -15.19 9.07 -6.87
N ASP A 39 -16.17 9.96 -7.08
CA ASP A 39 -17.40 9.95 -6.28
C ASP A 39 -18.29 8.72 -6.61
N PHE A 40 -18.13 8.06 -7.76
CA PHE A 40 -18.98 6.94 -8.18
C PHE A 40 -18.50 5.58 -7.67
N THR A 41 -17.26 5.47 -7.19
CA THR A 41 -16.72 4.23 -6.59
C THR A 41 -17.19 4.01 -5.14
N ASN A 42 -17.53 5.10 -4.43
CA ASN A 42 -17.74 5.10 -2.98
C ASN A 42 -19.17 4.75 -2.49
N PHE A 43 -20.14 4.52 -3.39
CA PHE A 43 -21.58 4.56 -3.02
C PHE A 43 -22.41 3.28 -3.19
N ASN A 44 -21.81 2.10 -3.37
CA ASN A 44 -22.51 0.81 -3.53
C ASN A 44 -23.65 0.83 -4.58
N LYS A 45 -23.51 1.68 -5.60
CA LYS A 45 -24.52 1.94 -6.64
C LYS A 45 -23.88 1.96 -8.02
N LEU A 46 -23.32 0.80 -8.41
CA LEU A 46 -22.94 0.50 -9.78
C LEU A 46 -24.19 0.29 -10.66
N THR A 47 -25.09 1.27 -10.70
CA THR A 47 -26.38 1.19 -11.43
C THR A 47 -26.17 1.01 -12.93
N PHE A 48 -25.01 1.45 -13.45
CA PHE A 48 -24.56 1.12 -14.81
C PHE A 48 -24.23 -0.37 -14.98
N ALA A 49 -23.67 -1.05 -13.98
CA ALA A 49 -23.48 -2.50 -14.01
C ALA A 49 -24.81 -3.26 -13.86
N ASP A 50 -25.76 -2.76 -13.06
CA ASP A 50 -27.13 -3.28 -13.02
C ASP A 50 -27.81 -3.19 -14.39
N ASN A 51 -27.71 -2.04 -15.06
CA ASN A 51 -28.23 -1.82 -16.41
C ASN A 51 -27.56 -2.69 -17.50
N LEU A 52 -26.40 -3.29 -17.21
CA LEU A 52 -25.69 -4.20 -18.11
C LEU A 52 -26.04 -5.68 -17.86
N LYS A 53 -26.79 -6.04 -16.82
CA LYS A 53 -27.17 -7.43 -16.53
C LYS A 53 -27.96 -8.03 -17.70
N GLY A 54 -27.45 -9.14 -18.23
CA GLY A 54 -28.00 -9.80 -19.43
C GLY A 54 -27.44 -9.30 -20.77
N SER A 55 -26.52 -8.32 -20.76
CA SER A 55 -25.73 -7.97 -21.95
C SER A 55 -24.82 -9.13 -22.35
N GLN A 56 -24.60 -9.31 -23.66
CA GLN A 56 -23.61 -10.26 -24.15
C GLN A 56 -22.19 -9.69 -24.04
N PHE A 57 -21.23 -10.55 -23.71
CA PHE A 57 -19.81 -10.20 -23.77
C PHE A 57 -19.39 -9.80 -25.18
N LEU A 58 -18.48 -8.83 -25.27
CA LEU A 58 -17.84 -8.45 -26.52
C LEU A 58 -16.81 -9.53 -26.91
N ASN A 59 -16.84 -9.95 -28.18
CA ASN A 59 -15.94 -10.98 -28.68
C ASN A 59 -14.60 -10.36 -29.07
N PHE A 60 -13.55 -10.61 -28.28
CA PHE A 60 -12.18 -10.15 -28.53
C PHE A 60 -11.24 -11.33 -28.75
N SER A 61 -10.29 -11.19 -29.66
CA SER A 61 -9.29 -12.23 -29.96
C SER A 61 -8.08 -12.21 -29.02
N SER A 62 -7.84 -11.09 -28.32
CA SER A 62 -6.74 -10.93 -27.37
C SER A 62 -7.03 -9.83 -26.34
N ILE A 63 -6.30 -9.84 -25.22
CA ILE A 63 -6.31 -8.75 -24.23
C ILE A 63 -5.88 -7.40 -24.84
N LYS A 64 -4.99 -7.43 -25.85
CA LYS A 64 -4.61 -6.23 -26.61
C LYS A 64 -5.81 -5.61 -27.31
N ASP A 65 -6.72 -6.41 -27.86
CA ASP A 65 -7.91 -5.92 -28.56
C ASP A 65 -8.93 -5.32 -27.58
N VAL A 66 -9.01 -5.83 -26.36
CA VAL A 66 -9.82 -5.23 -25.27
C VAL A 66 -9.31 -3.83 -24.97
N ILE A 67 -8.05 -3.71 -24.55
CA ILE A 67 -7.45 -2.44 -24.08
C ILE A 67 -7.41 -1.44 -25.25
N SER A 68 -6.93 -1.86 -26.42
CA SER A 68 -6.86 -0.99 -27.61
C SER A 68 -8.26 -0.57 -28.07
N GLY A 69 -9.23 -1.49 -28.06
CA GLY A 69 -10.60 -1.20 -28.48
C GLY A 69 -11.34 -0.23 -27.55
N LEU A 70 -10.93 -0.13 -26.28
CA LEU A 70 -11.47 0.82 -25.32
C LEU A 70 -10.74 2.17 -25.39
N ALA A 71 -9.41 2.15 -25.46
CA ALA A 71 -8.60 3.37 -25.62
C ALA A 71 -8.92 4.10 -26.93
N VAL A 72 -9.09 3.36 -28.04
CA VAL A 72 -9.56 3.89 -29.32
C VAL A 72 -10.99 4.43 -29.21
N TYR A 73 -11.86 3.85 -28.38
CA TYR A 73 -13.18 4.43 -28.13
C TYR A 73 -13.08 5.73 -27.33
N SER A 74 -12.25 5.80 -26.28
CA SER A 74 -12.11 7.01 -25.46
C SER A 74 -11.55 8.18 -26.29
N ASN A 75 -10.38 8.00 -26.91
CA ASN A 75 -9.73 9.04 -27.72
C ASN A 75 -10.58 9.52 -28.92
N ASN A 76 -11.41 8.65 -29.54
CA ASN A 76 -12.29 9.05 -30.65
C ASN A 76 -13.63 9.69 -30.23
N ASN A 77 -13.96 9.79 -28.93
CA ASN A 77 -15.26 10.33 -28.49
C ASN A 77 -15.16 11.30 -27.30
N PHE A 78 -14.01 11.44 -26.64
CA PHE A 78 -13.80 12.26 -25.45
C PHE A 78 -12.49 13.07 -25.54
N LEU A 79 -12.41 14.14 -24.75
CA LEU A 79 -11.34 15.13 -24.75
C LEU A 79 -10.70 15.21 -23.35
N SER A 80 -9.50 15.76 -23.23
CA SER A 80 -8.87 16.10 -21.94
C SER A 80 -8.59 17.60 -21.83
N GLU A 81 -8.51 18.12 -20.60
CA GLU A 81 -8.37 19.57 -20.36
C GLU A 81 -7.08 20.16 -20.99
N ASN A 82 -5.97 19.43 -20.99
CA ASN A 82 -4.70 19.91 -21.57
C ASN A 82 -4.56 19.68 -23.09
N THR A 83 -5.39 18.82 -23.70
CA THR A 83 -5.27 18.49 -25.14
C THR A 83 -6.41 19.07 -25.99
N ILE A 84 -7.54 19.42 -25.40
CA ILE A 84 -8.73 19.93 -26.11
C ILE A 84 -8.47 21.24 -26.90
N ASN A 85 -7.50 22.04 -26.47
CA ASN A 85 -7.12 23.29 -27.14
C ASN A 85 -5.76 23.18 -27.89
N ASP A 86 -5.20 21.97 -28.07
CA ASP A 86 -3.89 21.72 -28.67
C ASP A 86 -4.01 21.03 -30.05
N SER A 87 -3.49 21.70 -31.08
CA SER A 87 -3.51 21.24 -32.48
C SER A 87 -2.71 19.96 -32.77
N ALA A 88 -1.90 19.45 -31.83
CA ALA A 88 -1.32 18.12 -31.95
C ALA A 88 -2.41 17.01 -31.89
N TYR A 89 -3.51 17.24 -31.16
CA TYR A 89 -4.49 16.21 -30.81
C TYR A 89 -5.78 16.32 -31.64
N ASN A 90 -5.68 15.89 -32.90
CA ASN A 90 -6.70 16.06 -33.95
C ASN A 90 -7.93 15.14 -33.83
N LEU A 91 -8.09 14.44 -32.70
CA LEU A 91 -9.23 13.56 -32.38
C LEU A 91 -9.82 13.94 -31.01
N PRO A 92 -11.13 13.71 -30.77
CA PRO A 92 -12.16 13.63 -31.81
C PRO A 92 -12.20 14.92 -32.63
N ASP A 93 -12.49 14.79 -33.93
CA ASP A 93 -12.55 15.93 -34.85
C ASP A 93 -13.70 16.88 -34.48
N LEU A 94 -13.33 18.02 -33.88
CA LEU A 94 -14.25 19.01 -33.33
C LEU A 94 -15.20 19.62 -34.39
N SER A 95 -14.85 19.55 -35.68
CA SER A 95 -15.70 20.06 -36.77
C SER A 95 -16.98 19.24 -36.98
N LYS A 96 -17.02 18.02 -36.44
CA LYS A 96 -18.19 17.13 -36.48
C LYS A 96 -19.25 17.46 -35.41
N PHE A 97 -18.92 18.31 -34.43
CA PHE A 97 -19.77 18.59 -33.28
C PHE A 97 -20.38 20.00 -33.33
N LYS A 98 -21.46 20.21 -32.58
CA LYS A 98 -22.20 21.49 -32.59
C LYS A 98 -22.30 22.12 -31.21
N ILE A 99 -22.32 23.46 -31.19
CA ILE A 99 -22.55 24.23 -29.96
C ILE A 99 -24.06 24.24 -29.64
N VAL A 100 -24.46 23.53 -28.59
CA VAL A 100 -25.80 23.62 -28.01
C VAL A 100 -25.83 24.63 -26.87
N LYS A 101 -27.00 25.23 -26.63
CA LYS A 101 -27.19 26.21 -25.54
C LYS A 101 -28.09 25.62 -24.46
N LYS A 102 -27.68 25.73 -23.20
CA LYS A 102 -28.47 25.35 -22.01
C LYS A 102 -28.69 26.57 -21.13
N GLN A 103 -29.91 26.72 -20.62
CA GLN A 103 -30.21 27.72 -19.59
C GLN A 103 -29.94 27.12 -18.22
N VAL A 104 -29.15 27.80 -17.40
CA VAL A 104 -28.84 27.43 -16.02
C VAL A 104 -28.95 28.68 -15.16
N ASN A 105 -29.96 28.73 -14.30
CA ASN A 105 -30.31 29.93 -13.54
C ASN A 105 -30.43 31.15 -14.50
N SER A 106 -29.66 32.22 -14.25
CA SER A 106 -29.62 33.41 -15.10
C SER A 106 -28.50 33.41 -16.17
N ARG A 107 -27.93 32.23 -16.51
CA ARG A 107 -26.79 32.10 -17.44
C ARG A 107 -27.10 31.13 -18.58
N VAL A 108 -26.55 31.44 -19.76
CA VAL A 108 -26.60 30.55 -20.93
C VAL A 108 -25.26 29.85 -21.10
N LEU A 109 -25.20 28.55 -20.79
CA LEU A 109 -24.03 27.74 -21.10
C LEU A 109 -24.00 27.40 -22.60
N ARG A 110 -22.80 27.37 -23.17
CA ARG A 110 -22.51 26.95 -24.55
C ARG A 110 -21.70 25.66 -24.47
N LEU A 111 -22.26 24.53 -24.87
CA LEU A 111 -21.64 23.22 -24.74
C LEU A 111 -21.36 22.66 -26.14
N LEU A 112 -20.14 22.15 -26.35
CA LEU A 112 -19.81 21.33 -27.51
C LEU A 112 -20.48 19.96 -27.33
N PHE A 113 -21.22 19.52 -28.34
CA PHE A 113 -22.11 18.36 -28.22
C PHE A 113 -22.10 17.49 -29.48
N ASP A 114 -21.92 16.19 -29.27
CA ASP A 114 -22.13 15.13 -30.23
C ASP A 114 -23.60 14.71 -30.18
N ASP A 115 -24.34 14.94 -31.25
CA ASP A 115 -25.76 14.58 -31.37
C ASP A 115 -26.00 13.17 -31.91
N LYS A 116 -24.98 12.51 -32.48
CA LYS A 116 -25.04 11.12 -32.91
C LYS A 116 -24.92 10.18 -31.72
N ASN A 117 -24.00 10.47 -30.80
CA ASN A 117 -23.76 9.69 -29.59
C ASN A 117 -24.43 10.30 -28.34
N ASN A 118 -24.99 11.52 -28.40
CA ASN A 118 -25.58 12.25 -27.26
C ASN A 118 -24.57 12.53 -26.13
N ILE A 119 -23.35 12.95 -26.49
CA ILE A 119 -22.26 13.26 -25.55
C ILE A 119 -22.08 14.78 -25.45
N TYR A 120 -22.11 15.32 -24.23
CA TYR A 120 -21.61 16.67 -23.94
C TYR A 120 -20.09 16.58 -23.79
N LEU A 121 -19.36 17.16 -24.74
CA LEU A 121 -17.91 17.01 -24.88
C LEU A 121 -17.13 18.01 -24.03
N ALA A 122 -17.59 19.27 -24.00
CA ALA A 122 -16.89 20.38 -23.37
C ALA A 122 -17.79 21.62 -23.18
N LEU A 123 -17.43 22.49 -22.25
CA LEU A 123 -17.99 23.83 -22.07
C LEU A 123 -17.14 24.87 -22.82
N GLU A 124 -17.78 25.75 -23.57
CA GLU A 124 -17.14 26.86 -24.29
C GLU A 124 -17.02 28.09 -23.37
N LYS A 125 -15.90 28.18 -22.63
CA LYS A 125 -15.61 29.28 -21.69
C LYS A 125 -15.49 30.64 -22.40
N ASN A 126 -14.93 30.66 -23.61
CA ASN A 126 -14.85 31.81 -24.52
C ASN A 126 -15.01 31.31 -25.97
N PRO A 127 -15.35 32.17 -26.96
CA PRO A 127 -15.47 31.74 -28.35
C PRO A 127 -14.26 30.94 -28.84
N GLY A 128 -14.48 29.66 -29.16
CA GLY A 128 -13.41 28.75 -29.60
C GLY A 128 -12.39 28.33 -28.53
N LYS A 129 -12.67 28.53 -27.23
CA LYS A 129 -11.87 27.99 -26.11
C LYS A 129 -12.72 27.10 -25.21
N PHE A 130 -12.30 25.86 -25.07
CA PHE A 130 -13.07 24.80 -24.43
C PHE A 130 -12.42 24.29 -23.14
N THR A 131 -13.24 23.64 -22.31
CA THR A 131 -12.87 22.98 -21.06
C THR A 131 -13.72 21.72 -20.91
N VAL A 132 -13.16 20.62 -20.40
CA VAL A 132 -13.93 19.44 -20.00
C VAL A 132 -14.39 19.53 -18.55
N ASN A 133 -13.78 20.43 -17.76
CA ASN A 133 -14.13 20.70 -16.38
C ASN A 133 -15.47 21.49 -16.25
N ASP A 134 -16.57 20.75 -16.40
CA ASP A 134 -17.97 21.16 -16.18
C ASP A 134 -18.71 19.97 -15.54
N ASP A 135 -19.07 20.12 -14.26
CA ASP A 135 -19.68 19.10 -13.40
C ASP A 135 -21.19 18.91 -13.64
N GLN A 136 -21.81 19.81 -14.41
CA GLN A 136 -23.25 19.85 -14.63
C GLN A 136 -23.72 19.09 -15.88
N TYR A 137 -22.92 19.07 -16.94
CA TYR A 137 -23.26 18.41 -18.20
C TYR A 137 -22.11 17.56 -18.75
N VAL A 138 -20.87 18.05 -18.75
CA VAL A 138 -19.75 17.39 -19.43
C VAL A 138 -19.29 16.14 -18.66
N LEU A 139 -18.79 16.31 -17.44
CA LEU A 139 -18.29 15.19 -16.62
C LEU A 139 -19.37 14.13 -16.30
N PRO A 140 -20.66 14.50 -16.02
CA PRO A 140 -21.75 13.53 -16.00
C PRO A 140 -21.91 12.77 -17.32
N SER A 141 -21.77 13.44 -18.46
CA SER A 141 -21.87 12.80 -19.78
C SER A 141 -20.70 11.86 -20.05
N TYR A 142 -19.51 12.13 -19.52
CA TYR A 142 -18.35 11.25 -19.64
C TYR A 142 -18.59 9.96 -18.85
N VAL A 143 -18.92 10.07 -17.55
CA VAL A 143 -19.20 8.93 -16.67
C VAL A 143 -20.30 8.02 -17.24
N ASN A 144 -21.40 8.60 -17.72
CA ASN A 144 -22.53 7.84 -18.28
C ASN A 144 -22.21 7.03 -19.55
N HIS A 145 -21.09 7.28 -20.24
CA HIS A 145 -20.69 6.53 -21.43
C HIS A 145 -19.44 5.67 -21.21
N LEU A 146 -18.50 6.12 -20.39
CA LEU A 146 -17.22 5.46 -20.13
C LEU A 146 -17.33 4.35 -19.07
N MET A 147 -18.00 4.58 -17.95
CA MET A 147 -18.13 3.57 -16.88
C MET A 147 -18.90 2.29 -17.30
N PRO A 148 -20.01 2.35 -18.07
CA PRO A 148 -20.62 1.14 -18.62
C PRO A 148 -19.67 0.35 -19.53
N LYS A 149 -18.73 1.03 -20.20
CA LYS A 149 -17.75 0.38 -21.08
C LYS A 149 -16.57 -0.20 -20.32
N ALA A 150 -16.08 0.43 -19.25
CA ALA A 150 -15.13 -0.20 -18.32
C ALA A 150 -15.65 -1.56 -17.85
N VAL A 151 -16.89 -1.59 -17.33
CA VAL A 151 -17.55 -2.83 -16.87
C VAL A 151 -17.69 -3.85 -17.99
N LEU A 152 -18.22 -3.46 -19.16
CA LEU A 152 -18.47 -4.41 -20.25
C LEU A 152 -17.17 -4.96 -20.86
N TYR A 153 -16.13 -4.15 -21.03
CA TYR A 153 -14.84 -4.59 -21.57
C TYR A 153 -14.06 -5.42 -20.54
N GLY A 154 -14.05 -5.02 -19.26
CA GLY A 154 -13.45 -5.80 -18.17
C GLY A 154 -14.08 -7.18 -18.06
N ALA A 155 -15.41 -7.25 -17.98
CA ALA A 155 -16.14 -8.51 -17.96
C ALA A 155 -15.91 -9.36 -19.25
N SER A 156 -15.74 -8.71 -20.41
CA SER A 156 -15.39 -9.41 -21.66
C SER A 156 -13.95 -9.95 -21.66
N ALA A 157 -13.00 -9.28 -21.02
CA ALA A 157 -11.64 -9.76 -20.81
C ALA A 157 -11.58 -10.91 -19.79
N MET A 158 -12.39 -10.88 -18.74
CA MET A 158 -12.58 -12.00 -17.82
C MET A 158 -13.16 -13.21 -18.57
N ASN A 159 -14.21 -13.00 -19.38
CA ASN A 159 -14.76 -14.05 -20.24
C ASN A 159 -13.71 -14.62 -21.22
N LEU A 160 -12.90 -13.78 -21.88
CA LEU A 160 -11.81 -14.26 -22.73
C LEU A 160 -10.80 -15.11 -21.95
N PHE A 161 -10.37 -14.65 -20.77
CA PHE A 161 -9.47 -15.41 -19.89
C PHE A 161 -10.04 -16.79 -19.52
N PHE A 162 -11.31 -16.87 -19.09
CA PHE A 162 -11.93 -18.15 -18.76
C PHE A 162 -12.07 -19.07 -19.98
N ASN A 163 -12.40 -18.54 -21.16
CA ASN A 163 -12.46 -19.34 -22.39
C ASN A 163 -11.07 -19.91 -22.78
N GLU A 164 -9.98 -19.17 -22.61
CA GLU A 164 -8.62 -19.71 -22.84
C GLU A 164 -8.22 -20.76 -21.78
N VAL A 165 -8.58 -20.54 -20.51
CA VAL A 165 -8.39 -21.52 -19.43
C VAL A 165 -9.16 -22.82 -19.72
N ASP A 166 -10.40 -22.74 -20.20
CA ASP A 166 -11.20 -23.93 -20.52
C ASP A 166 -10.77 -24.61 -21.82
N LYS A 167 -10.27 -23.88 -22.83
CA LYS A 167 -9.56 -24.50 -23.96
C LYS A 167 -8.37 -25.32 -23.45
N TYR A 168 -7.51 -24.73 -22.61
CA TYR A 168 -6.34 -25.41 -22.05
C TYR A 168 -6.70 -26.68 -21.27
N LYS A 169 -7.74 -26.63 -20.42
CA LYS A 169 -8.26 -27.82 -19.70
C LYS A 169 -8.73 -28.92 -20.65
N ASN A 170 -9.44 -28.56 -21.73
CA ASN A 170 -10.12 -29.52 -22.60
C ASN A 170 -9.25 -30.10 -23.72
N SER A 171 -8.24 -29.37 -24.21
CA SER A 171 -7.37 -29.82 -25.31
C SER A 171 -5.92 -30.14 -24.88
N GLY A 172 -5.48 -29.63 -23.73
CA GLY A 172 -4.06 -29.66 -23.33
C GLY A 172 -3.17 -28.74 -24.18
N GLU A 173 -3.74 -27.94 -25.08
CA GLU A 173 -2.98 -27.07 -25.99
C GLU A 173 -2.36 -25.89 -25.23
N LYS A 174 -1.04 -25.98 -24.99
CA LYS A 174 -0.28 -24.94 -24.29
C LYS A 174 -0.23 -23.67 -25.11
N ILE A 175 -0.81 -22.59 -24.58
CA ILE A 175 -0.69 -21.22 -25.09
C ILE A 175 0.77 -20.95 -25.46
N THR A 176 1.01 -20.58 -26.72
CA THR A 176 2.34 -20.18 -27.17
C THR A 176 2.53 -18.71 -26.90
N ILE A 177 3.16 -18.42 -25.77
CA ILE A 177 3.53 -17.07 -25.33
C ILE A 177 4.65 -16.57 -26.25
N THR A 178 4.27 -15.89 -27.33
CA THR A 178 5.17 -15.14 -28.19
C THR A 178 5.74 -13.98 -27.38
N GLN A 179 7.07 -13.78 -27.38
CA GLN A 179 7.65 -12.57 -26.81
C GLN A 179 7.29 -11.38 -27.72
N ASP A 180 6.46 -10.45 -27.24
CA ASP A 180 6.37 -9.14 -27.88
C ASP A 180 7.71 -8.42 -27.66
N THR A 181 8.28 -7.93 -28.76
CA THR A 181 9.56 -7.20 -28.75
C THR A 181 9.39 -5.75 -28.24
N ASN A 182 8.13 -5.30 -28.12
CA ASN A 182 7.71 -3.93 -27.82
C ASN A 182 8.31 -2.90 -28.79
N VAL A 183 8.71 -3.31 -30.00
CA VAL A 183 9.25 -2.40 -31.03
C VAL A 183 8.22 -1.32 -31.44
N PRO A 184 6.93 -1.64 -31.70
CA PRO A 184 5.93 -0.61 -32.00
C PRO A 184 5.70 0.36 -30.82
N PHE A 185 5.68 -0.15 -29.59
CA PHE A 185 5.54 0.66 -28.37
C PHE A 185 6.71 1.63 -28.22
N LYS A 186 7.96 1.16 -28.37
CA LYS A 186 9.17 1.99 -28.35
C LYS A 186 9.17 3.06 -29.45
N GLN A 187 8.65 2.75 -30.63
CA GLN A 187 8.54 3.70 -31.74
C GLN A 187 7.47 4.77 -31.49
N ALA A 188 6.29 4.39 -30.97
CA ALA A 188 5.25 5.34 -30.58
C ALA A 188 5.71 6.26 -29.44
N LEU A 189 6.34 5.68 -28.41
CA LEU A 189 6.88 6.39 -27.25
C LEU A 189 7.99 7.39 -27.63
N ALA A 190 8.80 7.10 -28.65
CA ALA A 190 9.79 8.01 -29.20
C ALA A 190 9.19 9.10 -30.12
N ALA A 191 7.94 8.94 -30.56
CA ALA A 191 7.22 9.90 -31.41
C ALA A 191 6.23 10.79 -30.62
N ALA A 192 5.93 10.45 -29.36
CA ALA A 192 4.99 11.18 -28.51
C ALA A 192 5.53 12.57 -28.11
N PRO A 193 4.89 13.68 -28.53
CA PRO A 193 5.50 15.02 -28.47
C PRO A 193 5.74 15.55 -27.05
N LYS A 194 5.00 15.06 -26.05
CA LYS A 194 5.17 15.44 -24.63
C LYS A 194 6.19 14.58 -23.87
N LEU A 195 6.62 13.43 -24.41
CA LEU A 195 7.46 12.45 -23.69
C LEU A 195 8.95 12.47 -24.06
N ALA A 196 9.35 13.28 -25.05
CA ALA A 196 10.73 13.38 -25.56
C ALA A 196 11.78 13.82 -24.50
N GLY A 197 11.37 14.23 -23.31
CA GLY A 197 12.26 14.60 -22.20
C GLY A 197 12.63 13.47 -21.23
N LEU A 198 11.95 12.31 -21.24
CA LEU A 198 12.22 11.22 -20.29
C LEU A 198 13.31 10.25 -20.78
N LYS A 199 14.19 9.82 -19.86
CA LYS A 199 15.14 8.71 -20.08
C LYS A 199 14.48 7.33 -19.96
N VAL A 200 13.45 7.06 -20.77
CA VAL A 200 12.58 5.88 -20.59
C VAL A 200 13.31 4.53 -20.79
N VAL A 201 14.52 4.53 -21.36
CA VAL A 201 15.34 3.32 -21.53
C VAL A 201 15.64 2.65 -20.18
N ASP A 202 15.96 3.45 -19.15
CA ASP A 202 16.29 2.95 -17.82
C ASP A 202 15.04 2.41 -17.12
N THR A 203 13.92 3.16 -17.18
CA THR A 203 12.62 2.78 -16.61
C THR A 203 12.08 1.48 -17.21
N LEU A 204 12.23 1.28 -18.53
CA LEU A 204 11.79 0.06 -19.21
C LEU A 204 12.72 -1.14 -18.93
N GLY A 205 13.98 -0.87 -18.54
CA GLY A 205 14.90 -1.88 -18.01
C GLY A 205 14.47 -2.35 -16.62
N GLN A 206 14.15 -1.40 -15.73
CA GLN A 206 13.70 -1.67 -14.37
C GLN A 206 12.36 -2.43 -14.37
N ALA A 207 11.34 -1.94 -15.08
CA ALA A 207 10.04 -2.61 -15.20
C ALA A 207 10.16 -4.02 -15.81
N LYS A 208 11.16 -4.28 -16.67
CA LYS A 208 11.46 -5.65 -17.15
C LYS A 208 12.05 -6.53 -16.06
N ALA A 209 12.93 -6.01 -15.20
CA ALA A 209 13.46 -6.75 -14.05
C ALA A 209 12.33 -7.07 -13.06
N ASP A 210 11.50 -6.09 -12.73
CA ASP A 210 10.43 -6.24 -11.74
C ASP A 210 9.34 -7.22 -12.20
N VAL A 211 8.94 -7.17 -13.49
CA VAL A 211 8.06 -8.17 -14.10
C VAL A 211 8.70 -9.56 -14.19
N LEU A 212 10.02 -9.64 -14.43
CA LEU A 212 10.73 -10.93 -14.46
C LEU A 212 10.91 -11.54 -13.05
N ILE A 213 11.03 -10.71 -12.01
CA ILE A 213 11.01 -11.12 -10.60
C ILE A 213 9.60 -11.61 -10.25
N ALA A 214 8.57 -10.83 -10.53
CA ALA A 214 7.17 -11.24 -10.31
C ALA A 214 6.82 -12.53 -11.06
N PHE A 215 7.30 -12.72 -12.29
CA PHE A 215 7.10 -13.93 -13.07
C PHE A 215 7.86 -15.13 -12.50
N ASN A 216 9.12 -14.97 -12.05
CA ASN A 216 9.84 -16.05 -11.37
C ASN A 216 9.16 -16.45 -10.06
N ASN A 217 8.68 -15.48 -9.27
CA ASN A 217 7.91 -15.71 -8.05
C ASN A 217 6.52 -16.33 -8.33
N SER A 218 6.04 -16.25 -9.58
CA SER A 218 4.82 -16.92 -10.07
C SER A 218 5.09 -18.28 -10.71
N LEU A 219 6.36 -18.68 -10.91
CA LEU A 219 6.74 -20.00 -11.43
C LEU A 219 7.06 -21.00 -10.32
N SER A 220 7.39 -20.55 -9.11
CA SER A 220 7.61 -21.38 -7.91
C SER A 220 6.32 -22.00 -7.34
N ILE A 221 5.15 -21.46 -7.70
CA ILE A 221 3.83 -21.96 -7.30
C ILE A 221 3.21 -22.98 -8.28
N LEU A 222 3.94 -23.36 -9.34
CA LEU A 222 3.50 -24.38 -10.32
C LEU A 222 4.19 -25.73 -10.08
N PRO A 223 3.53 -26.87 -10.40
CA PRO A 223 4.17 -28.18 -10.33
C PRO A 223 5.48 -28.23 -11.12
N VAL A 224 6.52 -28.87 -10.58
CA VAL A 224 7.91 -28.82 -11.10
C VAL A 224 8.01 -29.20 -12.57
N SER A 225 7.20 -30.15 -13.07
CA SER A 225 7.14 -30.55 -14.49
C SER A 225 6.56 -29.48 -15.42
N LEU A 226 5.65 -28.63 -14.91
CA LEU A 226 5.09 -27.50 -15.64
C LEU A 226 6.03 -26.28 -15.55
N ALA A 227 6.57 -26.00 -14.36
CA ALA A 227 7.54 -24.93 -14.13
C ALA A 227 8.82 -25.10 -14.96
N SER A 228 9.42 -26.30 -14.96
CA SER A 228 10.60 -26.61 -15.79
C SER A 228 10.31 -26.51 -17.30
N GLY A 229 9.15 -27.00 -17.74
CA GLY A 229 8.68 -26.89 -19.13
C GLY A 229 8.35 -25.46 -19.57
N LEU A 230 8.12 -24.53 -18.63
CA LEU A 230 8.00 -23.10 -18.88
C LEU A 230 9.39 -22.44 -18.89
N ARG A 231 10.25 -22.71 -17.88
CA ARG A 231 11.61 -22.16 -17.79
C ARG A 231 12.42 -22.42 -19.07
N SER A 232 12.42 -23.66 -19.58
CA SER A 232 13.12 -23.99 -20.82
C SER A 232 12.54 -23.28 -22.06
N LYS A 233 11.22 -23.14 -22.15
CA LYS A 233 10.53 -22.42 -23.25
C LYS A 233 10.80 -20.90 -23.23
N PHE A 234 11.32 -20.36 -22.14
CA PHE A 234 11.73 -18.95 -21.99
C PHE A 234 13.25 -18.71 -21.90
N GLY A 235 14.08 -19.76 -21.99
CA GLY A 235 15.53 -19.63 -21.84
C GLY A 235 16.00 -19.29 -20.42
N LEU A 236 15.17 -19.57 -19.41
CA LEU A 236 15.49 -19.40 -17.99
C LEU A 236 16.22 -20.65 -17.46
N ALA A 237 17.15 -20.44 -16.53
CA ALA A 237 17.90 -21.53 -15.90
C ALA A 237 16.98 -22.54 -15.20
N SER A 238 17.30 -23.83 -15.34
CA SER A 238 16.59 -24.95 -14.73
C SER A 238 17.15 -25.29 -13.34
N GLU A 239 16.28 -25.54 -12.37
CA GLU A 239 16.67 -26.10 -11.07
C GLU A 239 16.94 -27.62 -11.15
N PRO A 240 17.65 -28.21 -10.16
CA PRO A 240 17.99 -29.62 -10.16
C PRO A 240 16.76 -30.52 -9.97
N ALA A 241 16.71 -31.64 -10.71
CA ALA A 241 15.66 -32.64 -10.57
C ALA A 241 15.97 -33.65 -9.45
N ASN A 242 14.95 -34.12 -8.74
CA ASN A 242 14.98 -35.35 -7.97
C ASN A 242 13.63 -36.08 -8.06
N THR A 243 13.59 -37.39 -7.75
CA THR A 243 12.56 -38.31 -8.24
C THR A 243 12.15 -39.40 -7.23
N GLN A 244 10.96 -39.97 -7.46
CA GLN A 244 10.34 -41.12 -6.76
C GLN A 244 9.75 -40.81 -5.36
N SER A 245 8.85 -41.59 -4.74
CA SER A 245 7.68 -42.42 -5.13
C SER A 245 7.52 -43.54 -4.08
N ASN A 246 6.28 -43.96 -3.77
CA ASN A 246 5.90 -45.14 -2.95
C ASN A 246 6.26 -45.07 -1.44
N SER A 247 5.67 -45.85 -0.51
CA SER A 247 4.31 -46.44 -0.38
C SER A 247 4.15 -47.07 1.04
N GLU A 248 2.96 -47.65 1.33
CA GLU A 248 2.60 -48.47 2.53
C GLU A 248 2.34 -47.67 3.84
N LEU A 249 1.32 -47.91 4.68
CA LEU A 249 0.50 -49.07 5.13
C LEU A 249 1.08 -49.95 6.26
N VAL A 250 0.83 -49.56 7.52
CA VAL A 250 0.75 -50.47 8.69
C VAL A 250 -0.42 -50.03 9.61
N THR A 251 -0.96 -50.96 10.41
CA THR A 251 -2.29 -50.93 11.06
C THR A 251 -2.32 -50.49 12.54
N GLN A 252 -3.51 -50.13 13.03
CA GLN A 252 -3.85 -49.99 14.46
C GLN A 252 -3.74 -51.32 15.25
N PRO A 253 -3.64 -51.22 16.59
CA PRO A 253 -4.30 -52.13 17.54
C PRO A 253 -5.35 -51.41 18.43
N THR A 254 -6.20 -52.20 19.10
CA THR A 254 -7.54 -51.80 19.60
C THR A 254 -7.64 -51.49 21.11
N GLU A 255 -8.71 -50.80 21.52
CA GLU A 255 -9.04 -50.47 22.92
C GLU A 255 -9.41 -51.68 23.81
N THR A 256 -9.30 -51.51 25.14
CA THR A 256 -10.08 -52.27 26.16
C THR A 256 -10.53 -51.34 27.32
N PRO A 257 -11.61 -51.66 28.07
CA PRO A 257 -12.49 -50.60 28.60
C PRO A 257 -12.40 -50.25 30.11
N ARG A 258 -12.81 -49.00 30.36
CA ARG A 258 -13.25 -48.31 31.60
C ARG A 258 -13.99 -49.13 32.68
N PRO A 259 -13.72 -48.87 33.97
CA PRO A 259 -14.66 -48.98 35.09
C PRO A 259 -15.10 -47.61 35.70
N VAL A 260 -16.28 -47.57 36.33
CA VAL A 260 -17.02 -46.42 36.94
C VAL A 260 -18.06 -47.00 37.94
N PRO A 261 -18.58 -46.33 39.00
CA PRO A 261 -18.14 -45.15 39.78
C PRO A 261 -17.95 -45.45 41.29
N GLU A 262 -17.66 -44.43 42.12
CA GLU A 262 -18.10 -44.42 43.54
C GLU A 262 -18.42 -42.98 44.05
N LYS A 263 -19.25 -42.84 45.10
CA LYS A 263 -19.88 -41.58 45.58
C LYS A 263 -20.63 -41.81 46.92
N PRO A 264 -20.89 -40.82 47.82
CA PRO A 264 -20.24 -39.54 48.13
C PRO A 264 -19.66 -39.56 49.59
N PRO A 265 -19.40 -38.40 50.24
CA PRO A 265 -20.43 -37.87 51.15
C PRO A 265 -20.68 -36.34 51.01
N VAL A 266 -21.66 -35.82 51.74
CA VAL A 266 -22.10 -34.41 51.72
C VAL A 266 -22.00 -33.79 53.11
N THR A 267 -21.48 -32.56 53.21
CA THR A 267 -21.73 -31.68 54.36
C THR A 267 -21.83 -30.21 53.94
N VAL A 268 -22.51 -29.41 54.77
CA VAL A 268 -22.93 -28.01 54.56
C VAL A 268 -22.01 -27.06 55.34
N VAL A 269 -21.90 -25.76 54.97
CA VAL A 269 -21.92 -24.60 55.91
C VAL A 269 -21.79 -23.22 55.20
N VAL A 270 -22.83 -22.39 55.39
CA VAL A 270 -22.90 -20.91 55.65
C VAL A 270 -22.01 -19.90 54.88
N ALA A 271 -22.62 -18.79 54.45
CA ALA A 271 -21.97 -17.61 53.89
C ALA A 271 -21.63 -16.51 54.94
N PRO A 272 -20.53 -15.73 54.76
CA PRO A 272 -20.15 -14.63 55.65
C PRO A 272 -20.70 -13.24 55.24
N THR A 273 -20.76 -12.32 56.20
CA THR A 273 -21.24 -10.92 56.06
C THR A 273 -20.10 -9.89 55.91
N PRO A 274 -20.37 -8.65 55.44
CA PRO A 274 -19.33 -7.69 55.00
C PRO A 274 -18.88 -6.67 56.08
N LYS A 275 -17.62 -6.21 55.97
CA LYS A 275 -17.00 -4.98 56.57
C LYS A 275 -15.50 -4.91 56.22
N PRO A 276 -14.76 -3.81 56.49
CA PRO A 276 -15.14 -2.40 56.67
C PRO A 276 -14.31 -1.43 55.77
N GLN A 277 -14.50 -0.11 55.92
CA GLN A 277 -13.58 0.94 55.42
C GLN A 277 -12.65 1.45 56.54
N THR A 278 -11.49 2.00 56.17
CA THR A 278 -10.47 2.62 57.04
C THR A 278 -9.73 3.77 56.28
N PRO A 279 -8.97 4.68 56.95
CA PRO A 279 -9.14 6.13 56.69
C PRO A 279 -7.91 6.88 56.13
N VAL A 280 -8.10 8.19 55.94
CA VAL A 280 -7.14 9.20 55.42
C VAL A 280 -6.05 9.57 56.44
N GLN A 281 -4.85 9.95 55.96
CA GLN A 281 -3.72 10.46 56.76
C GLN A 281 -3.20 11.83 56.22
N PRO A 282 -2.60 12.72 57.06
CA PRO A 282 -2.21 14.09 56.66
C PRO A 282 -0.90 14.19 55.83
N PRO A 283 -0.55 15.38 55.30
CA PRO A 283 0.56 15.55 54.34
C PRO A 283 1.96 15.55 54.97
N ILE A 284 2.96 15.23 54.13
CA ILE A 284 4.39 15.21 54.48
C ILE A 284 5.08 16.49 53.95
N VAL A 285 6.07 16.98 54.70
CA VAL A 285 6.86 18.19 54.39
C VAL A 285 7.93 17.89 53.33
N VAL A 286 8.14 18.83 52.41
CA VAL A 286 9.25 18.80 51.43
C VAL A 286 10.48 19.47 52.06
N ASP A 287 11.63 18.81 51.98
CA ASP A 287 12.93 19.35 52.40
C ASP A 287 13.81 19.67 51.17
N SER A 288 14.72 20.64 51.29
CA SER A 288 15.42 21.26 50.16
C SER A 288 16.90 20.85 50.06
N PRO A 289 17.38 20.35 48.90
CA PRO A 289 18.81 20.14 48.67
C PRO A 289 19.61 21.46 48.67
N ALA A 290 20.79 21.44 49.30
CA ALA A 290 21.72 22.56 49.34
C ALA A 290 22.47 22.75 47.99
N PRO A 291 22.97 23.96 47.67
CA PRO A 291 23.66 24.23 46.41
C PRO A 291 25.05 23.57 46.33
N LEU A 292 25.39 23.04 45.15
CA LEU A 292 26.71 22.50 44.84
C LEU A 292 27.68 23.61 44.39
N THR A 293 28.95 23.47 44.75
CA THR A 293 30.05 24.37 44.37
C THR A 293 30.61 24.02 42.98
N PRO A 294 31.14 25.01 42.23
CA PRO A 294 31.70 24.77 40.90
C PRO A 294 33.07 24.07 40.96
N GLN A 295 33.30 23.15 40.04
CA GLN A 295 34.62 22.59 39.72
C GLN A 295 35.16 23.20 38.40
N PRO A 296 36.49 23.16 38.16
CA PRO A 296 37.13 23.99 37.14
C PRO A 296 36.89 23.52 35.69
N VAL A 297 36.99 24.47 34.77
CA VAL A 297 36.92 24.25 33.32
C VAL A 297 38.12 23.43 32.85
N VAL A 298 37.85 22.43 32.01
CA VAL A 298 38.86 21.72 31.21
C VAL A 298 38.69 22.16 29.76
N GLU A 299 39.77 22.63 29.15
CA GLU A 299 39.80 23.13 27.77
C GLU A 299 39.90 21.95 26.77
N PRO A 300 39.12 21.92 25.68
CA PRO A 300 39.16 20.82 24.72
C PRO A 300 40.42 20.86 23.82
N PRO A 301 40.94 19.70 23.39
CA PRO A 301 42.15 19.65 22.58
C PRO A 301 41.91 20.16 21.15
N VAL A 302 42.89 20.90 20.63
CA VAL A 302 42.91 21.42 19.25
C VAL A 302 43.00 20.27 18.24
N GLN A 303 42.07 20.21 17.28
CA GLN A 303 42.14 19.27 16.16
C GLN A 303 43.08 19.79 15.05
N PRO A 304 43.82 18.91 14.35
CA PRO A 304 44.68 19.30 13.24
C PRO A 304 43.88 19.68 12.00
N ILE A 305 44.36 20.71 11.28
CA ILE A 305 43.72 21.22 10.06
C ILE A 305 43.91 20.21 8.91
N ILE A 306 42.81 19.71 8.36
CA ILE A 306 42.79 18.96 7.10
C ILE A 306 42.64 19.96 5.94
N PRO A 307 43.49 19.94 4.90
CA PRO A 307 43.34 20.83 3.76
C PRO A 307 42.09 20.48 2.93
N VAL A 308 41.23 21.48 2.71
CA VAL A 308 40.01 21.32 1.90
C VAL A 308 40.36 21.16 0.42
N ILE A 309 40.03 20.00 -0.15
CA ILE A 309 40.01 19.81 -1.60
C ILE A 309 38.76 20.51 -2.14
N PRO A 310 38.86 21.40 -3.15
CA PRO A 310 37.69 22.07 -3.71
C PRO A 310 36.77 21.07 -4.43
N PRO A 311 35.43 21.22 -4.32
CA PRO A 311 34.50 20.38 -5.06
C PRO A 311 34.64 20.61 -6.58
N PRO A 312 34.34 19.60 -7.42
CA PRO A 312 34.35 19.76 -8.87
C PRO A 312 33.32 20.83 -9.31
N PRO A 313 33.59 21.57 -10.40
CA PRO A 313 32.73 22.68 -10.83
C PRO A 313 31.34 22.17 -11.24
N GLN A 314 30.32 22.60 -10.49
CA GLN A 314 28.92 22.38 -10.84
C GLN A 314 28.52 23.25 -12.06
N PRO A 315 27.60 22.79 -12.92
CA PRO A 315 27.22 23.52 -14.13
C PRO A 315 26.51 24.84 -13.80
N THR A 316 26.96 25.93 -14.41
CA THR A 316 26.39 27.27 -14.25
C THR A 316 25.03 27.39 -14.94
N TYR A 317 23.94 27.32 -14.18
CA TYR A 317 22.62 27.72 -14.68
C TYR A 317 22.55 29.25 -14.80
N ILE A 318 22.66 29.75 -16.04
CA ILE A 318 22.45 31.16 -16.35
C ILE A 318 20.94 31.43 -16.39
N LEU A 319 20.40 32.03 -15.33
CA LEU A 319 19.04 32.59 -15.32
C LEU A 319 19.00 33.90 -16.13
N ALA A 320 19.04 33.79 -17.45
CA ALA A 320 18.85 34.91 -18.37
C ALA A 320 17.36 35.26 -18.50
N PHE A 321 16.85 36.10 -17.59
CA PHE A 321 15.52 36.71 -17.74
C PHE A 321 15.51 37.71 -18.92
N GLY A 322 15.24 37.20 -20.12
CA GLY A 322 15.12 37.98 -21.36
C GLY A 322 13.68 38.35 -21.70
N TYR A 323 13.08 39.28 -20.96
CA TYR A 323 11.82 39.92 -21.39
C TYR A 323 12.13 40.91 -22.52
N ASN A 324 11.46 40.80 -23.68
CA ASN A 324 11.65 41.74 -24.79
C ASN A 324 10.30 42.06 -25.48
N PRO A 325 9.90 43.35 -25.60
CA PRO A 325 8.63 43.75 -26.22
C PRO A 325 8.66 43.71 -27.77
N PRO A 326 7.51 43.89 -28.48
CA PRO A 326 7.31 43.33 -29.83
C PRO A 326 7.42 44.32 -31.03
N ALA A 327 7.35 43.73 -32.25
CA ALA A 327 7.16 44.35 -33.59
C ALA A 327 8.42 44.97 -34.26
N PRO A 328 8.50 45.16 -35.62
CA PRO A 328 7.43 45.12 -36.62
C PRO A 328 7.69 44.26 -37.91
N VAL A 329 7.09 44.65 -39.05
CA VAL A 329 6.58 43.88 -40.21
C VAL A 329 7.56 43.70 -41.41
N GLU A 330 7.17 42.88 -42.42
CA GLU A 330 7.66 42.79 -43.83
C GLU A 330 8.95 41.97 -44.11
N ASN A 331 9.17 41.29 -45.26
CA ASN A 331 8.32 40.84 -46.40
C ASN A 331 8.96 39.67 -47.19
N ILE A 332 8.15 38.92 -47.96
CA ILE A 332 8.32 38.30 -49.33
C ILE A 332 9.79 38.13 -49.85
N GLU A 333 10.27 36.96 -50.37
CA GLU A 333 9.83 36.28 -51.62
C GLU A 333 10.21 34.77 -51.80
N VAL A 334 9.76 34.19 -52.92
CA VAL A 334 9.57 32.77 -53.34
C VAL A 334 10.80 32.15 -54.07
N ILE A 335 10.95 30.79 -54.09
CA ILE A 335 11.22 29.91 -55.29
C ILE A 335 11.55 28.43 -54.90
N ILE A 336 11.37 27.51 -55.87
CA ILE A 336 11.32 26.01 -55.82
C ILE A 336 12.13 25.42 -57.02
N PRO A 337 12.16 24.12 -57.42
CA PRO A 337 11.92 22.81 -56.75
C PRO A 337 12.91 21.64 -57.12
N ALA A 338 12.74 20.48 -56.42
CA ALA A 338 12.81 19.07 -56.87
C ALA A 338 13.99 18.44 -57.67
N LEU A 339 14.33 17.17 -57.36
CA LEU A 339 14.29 16.05 -58.34
C LEU A 339 14.16 14.64 -57.68
N VAL A 340 14.59 13.55 -58.36
CA VAL A 340 13.96 12.20 -58.37
C VAL A 340 14.97 11.04 -58.59
N ALA A 341 14.52 9.78 -58.38
CA ALA A 341 15.08 8.45 -58.75
C ALA A 341 16.02 7.74 -57.73
N GLU A 342 16.27 6.41 -57.76
CA GLU A 342 15.53 5.15 -58.03
C GLU A 342 16.52 4.03 -58.48
N SER A 343 16.50 2.86 -57.80
CA SER A 343 16.96 1.52 -58.26
C SER A 343 16.63 0.50 -57.14
N VAL A 344 15.96 -0.68 -57.29
CA VAL A 344 15.76 -1.73 -58.33
C VAL A 344 16.65 -2.98 -58.09
N ALA A 345 16.07 -4.18 -58.26
CA ALA A 345 16.40 -5.43 -57.55
C ALA A 345 16.89 -6.62 -58.42
N THR A 346 17.29 -7.75 -57.79
CA THR A 346 17.41 -9.16 -58.31
C THR A 346 17.66 -10.14 -57.14
N THR A 347 16.86 -11.20 -56.84
CA THR A 347 16.78 -12.60 -57.39
C THR A 347 18.03 -13.49 -57.10
N SER A 348 18.01 -14.82 -56.85
CA SER A 348 16.97 -15.90 -56.83
C SER A 348 17.51 -17.27 -56.29
N ASP A 349 16.62 -18.22 -55.92
CA ASP A 349 16.72 -19.72 -56.07
C ASP A 349 17.80 -20.57 -55.30
N SER A 350 17.66 -21.89 -55.03
CA SER A 350 16.55 -22.89 -55.12
C SER A 350 16.79 -24.18 -54.23
N VAL A 351 16.08 -25.30 -54.49
CA VAL A 351 15.78 -26.46 -53.60
C VAL A 351 16.42 -27.81 -54.07
N VAL A 352 16.62 -28.80 -53.18
CA VAL A 352 16.51 -30.28 -53.42
C VAL A 352 16.53 -31.06 -52.06
N SER A 353 16.06 -32.32 -51.98
CA SER A 353 16.08 -33.15 -50.75
C SER A 353 16.01 -34.69 -51.01
N SER A 354 16.55 -35.51 -50.09
CA SER A 354 16.64 -37.01 -50.14
C SER A 354 17.32 -37.59 -48.88
N THR A 355 17.14 -38.82 -48.36
CA THR A 355 16.10 -39.91 -48.43
C THR A 355 16.42 -41.02 -47.41
N ASP A 356 15.42 -41.54 -46.68
CA ASP A 356 14.98 -42.95 -46.49
C ASP A 356 15.92 -44.19 -46.69
N PRO A 357 15.65 -45.40 -46.08
CA PRO A 357 14.75 -45.74 -44.95
C PRO A 357 15.12 -46.96 -44.00
N VAL A 358 14.30 -47.19 -42.95
CA VAL A 358 13.74 -48.51 -42.45
C VAL A 358 14.55 -49.57 -41.62
N LEU A 359 14.02 -49.88 -40.41
CA LEU A 359 13.90 -51.16 -39.61
C LEU A 359 15.16 -52.06 -39.29
N ASP A 360 15.20 -53.02 -38.35
CA ASP A 360 14.15 -53.74 -37.57
C ASP A 360 14.58 -54.33 -36.17
N GLU A 361 13.60 -54.95 -35.48
CA GLU A 361 13.44 -55.68 -34.19
C GLU A 361 14.53 -56.53 -33.39
N VAL A 362 14.29 -56.63 -32.05
CA VAL A 362 14.24 -57.84 -31.13
C VAL A 362 15.47 -58.47 -30.38
N ASN A 363 15.56 -58.18 -29.06
CA ASN A 363 15.46 -59.08 -27.85
C ASN A 363 16.60 -60.03 -27.32
N THR A 364 16.50 -60.39 -26.01
CA THR A 364 17.14 -61.48 -25.19
C THR A 364 18.67 -61.44 -24.90
N SER A 365 19.23 -61.95 -23.76
CA SER A 365 18.68 -62.38 -22.43
C SER A 365 19.76 -62.72 -21.35
N THR A 366 19.52 -62.32 -20.09
CA THR A 366 19.77 -63.00 -18.76
C THR A 366 21.16 -63.53 -18.28
N GLU A 367 21.23 -63.71 -16.94
CA GLU A 367 22.26 -64.37 -16.07
C GLU A 367 23.59 -63.60 -15.83
N SER A 368 24.20 -63.42 -14.64
CA SER A 368 24.04 -63.77 -13.19
C SER A 368 25.15 -64.67 -12.62
N ILE A 369 25.80 -64.24 -11.51
CA ILE A 369 26.52 -65.04 -10.47
C ILE A 369 26.97 -64.08 -9.33
N ALA A 370 27.36 -64.58 -8.15
CA ALA A 370 27.34 -63.82 -6.88
C ALA A 370 28.59 -63.98 -5.97
N THR A 371 28.57 -63.29 -4.81
CA THR A 371 29.48 -63.38 -3.63
C THR A 371 30.92 -62.83 -3.82
N SER A 372 31.67 -62.44 -2.77
CA SER A 372 31.53 -62.65 -1.31
C SER A 372 31.92 -61.42 -0.45
N THR A 373 31.65 -61.49 0.85
CA THR A 373 31.98 -60.49 1.89
C THR A 373 33.38 -60.68 2.50
N GLU A 374 34.00 -59.60 2.99
CA GLU A 374 34.78 -59.64 4.24
C GLU A 374 34.82 -58.25 4.93
N SER A 375 35.25 -58.18 6.19
CA SER A 375 35.00 -57.03 7.09
C SER A 375 36.14 -56.74 8.05
N VAL A 376 36.47 -55.47 8.28
CA VAL A 376 37.42 -55.02 9.32
C VAL A 376 36.81 -53.88 10.13
N THR A 377 36.80 -54.04 11.46
CA THR A 377 36.36 -53.03 12.44
C THR A 377 37.57 -52.34 13.08
N THR A 378 37.50 -51.02 13.24
CA THR A 378 38.43 -50.25 14.09
C THR A 378 37.65 -49.28 14.97
N THR A 379 37.87 -49.33 16.28
CA THR A 379 37.18 -48.48 17.27
C THR A 379 38.11 -47.36 17.74
N ILE A 380 37.62 -46.12 17.78
CA ILE A 380 38.30 -44.98 18.43
C ILE A 380 37.27 -44.22 19.29
N GLU A 381 37.71 -43.72 20.43
CA GLU A 381 36.87 -43.16 21.51
C GLU A 381 36.38 -41.74 21.21
N ILE A 382 35.24 -41.36 21.80
CA ILE A 382 34.70 -39.99 21.74
C ILE A 382 34.89 -39.34 23.12
N SER A 383 35.66 -38.25 23.17
CA SER A 383 35.71 -37.34 24.33
C SER A 383 34.87 -36.10 24.06
N THR A 384 33.94 -35.78 24.97
CA THR A 384 33.07 -34.60 24.87
C THR A 384 33.74 -33.36 25.47
N THR A 385 33.67 -32.22 24.77
CA THR A 385 34.06 -30.91 25.33
C THR A 385 33.04 -29.85 24.92
N THR A 386 32.45 -29.17 25.91
CA THR A 386 31.49 -28.07 25.69
C THR A 386 32.21 -26.79 25.29
N ILE A 387 31.67 -26.05 24.31
CA ILE A 387 32.15 -24.70 23.94
C ILE A 387 30.98 -23.72 24.03
N THR A 388 31.16 -22.67 24.82
CA THR A 388 30.23 -21.53 24.91
C THR A 388 30.52 -20.55 23.77
N THR A 389 29.48 -20.07 23.08
CA THR A 389 29.61 -19.03 22.05
C THR A 389 29.49 -17.63 22.66
N THR A 390 30.42 -16.76 22.29
CA THR A 390 30.34 -15.30 22.52
C THR A 390 30.48 -14.61 21.16
N THR A 391 29.56 -13.70 20.85
CA THR A 391 29.56 -12.94 19.59
C THR A 391 30.50 -11.73 19.64
N THR A 392 31.20 -11.49 18.53
CA THR A 392 31.95 -10.26 18.26
C THR A 392 31.77 -9.89 16.79
N GLU A 393 31.46 -8.63 16.50
CA GLU A 393 31.28 -8.12 15.14
C GLU A 393 32.62 -7.86 14.43
N ILE A 394 32.63 -7.88 13.09
CA ILE A 394 33.78 -7.50 12.26
C ILE A 394 33.32 -6.56 11.15
N SER A 395 33.91 -5.36 11.10
CA SER A 395 33.65 -4.35 10.07
C SER A 395 34.23 -4.75 8.71
N THR A 396 33.51 -4.48 7.62
CA THR A 396 34.00 -4.61 6.24
C THR A 396 34.80 -3.37 5.82
N SER A 397 35.89 -3.57 5.08
CA SER A 397 36.66 -2.51 4.43
C SER A 397 36.75 -2.76 2.92
N THR A 398 36.55 -1.70 2.13
CA THR A 398 36.51 -1.76 0.66
C THR A 398 37.88 -1.46 0.05
N ILE A 399 38.24 -2.19 -1.00
CA ILE A 399 39.47 -1.95 -1.77
C ILE A 399 39.09 -1.52 -3.19
N SER A 400 39.51 -0.31 -3.59
CA SER A 400 39.38 0.16 -4.98
C SER A 400 40.59 -0.30 -5.80
N ALA A 401 40.35 -0.75 -7.04
CA ALA A 401 41.41 -1.12 -7.98
C ALA A 401 41.34 -0.22 -9.23
N THR A 402 42.43 0.47 -9.54
CA THR A 402 42.59 1.26 -10.78
C THR A 402 43.50 0.48 -11.73
N SER A 403 43.06 0.27 -12.97
CA SER A 403 43.79 -0.50 -13.97
C SER A 403 44.72 0.37 -14.84
N THR A 404 46.02 0.12 -14.77
CA THR A 404 47.01 0.60 -15.74
C THR A 404 47.37 -0.53 -16.71
N ILE A 405 47.54 -0.19 -18.00
CA ILE A 405 47.89 -1.15 -19.05
C ILE A 405 49.41 -1.22 -19.20
N ASP A 406 49.97 -2.43 -19.09
CA ASP A 406 51.35 -2.75 -19.47
C ASP A 406 51.38 -4.02 -20.32
N ILE A 407 52.32 -4.08 -21.28
CA ILE A 407 52.43 -5.18 -22.26
C ILE A 407 53.75 -5.94 -22.04
N PRO A 408 53.73 -7.19 -21.54
CA PRO A 408 54.94 -7.99 -21.37
C PRO A 408 55.26 -8.84 -22.61
N THR A 409 56.48 -8.71 -23.14
CA THR A 409 57.01 -9.54 -24.23
C THR A 409 57.41 -10.94 -23.73
N SER A 410 57.33 -11.95 -24.59
CA SER A 410 57.46 -13.37 -24.23
C SER A 410 58.89 -13.84 -23.89
N THR A 411 59.05 -14.56 -22.77
CA THR A 411 60.05 -15.65 -22.62
C THR A 411 59.55 -16.65 -21.56
N PRO A 412 59.52 -17.97 -21.81
CA PRO A 412 59.04 -18.96 -20.84
C PRO A 412 60.16 -19.52 -19.95
N THR A 413 59.92 -19.57 -18.63
CA THR A 413 60.70 -20.34 -17.66
C THR A 413 59.74 -21.10 -16.75
N SER A 414 59.89 -22.42 -16.66
CA SER A 414 58.95 -23.28 -15.93
C SER A 414 59.18 -23.27 -14.42
N THR A 415 58.11 -23.01 -13.64
CA THR A 415 58.05 -23.26 -12.20
C THR A 415 56.89 -24.19 -11.86
N ILE A 416 57.12 -25.11 -10.93
CA ILE A 416 56.14 -26.12 -10.51
C ILE A 416 55.35 -25.57 -9.32
N PHE A 417 54.03 -25.66 -9.39
CA PHE A 417 53.12 -25.38 -8.27
C PHE A 417 52.57 -26.69 -7.70
N VAL A 418 52.47 -26.78 -6.38
CA VAL A 418 51.83 -27.90 -5.66
C VAL A 418 50.49 -27.40 -5.14
N THR A 419 49.41 -28.09 -5.49
CA THR A 419 48.04 -27.71 -5.12
C THR A 419 47.53 -28.59 -3.99
N THR A 420 47.15 -27.99 -2.86
CA THR A 420 46.53 -28.71 -1.73
C THR A 420 45.02 -28.56 -1.80
N THR A 421 44.31 -29.66 -2.03
CA THR A 421 42.83 -29.68 -2.03
C THR A 421 42.29 -29.67 -0.59
N ILE A 422 41.30 -28.83 -0.31
CA ILE A 422 40.52 -28.86 0.93
C ILE A 422 39.09 -29.21 0.54
N GLU A 423 38.61 -30.37 0.99
CA GLU A 423 37.23 -30.79 0.78
C GLU A 423 36.31 -30.08 1.78
N THR A 424 35.22 -29.49 1.30
CA THR A 424 34.23 -28.78 2.12
C THR A 424 32.92 -29.56 2.08
N THR A 425 32.58 -30.24 3.18
CA THR A 425 31.34 -31.02 3.31
C THR A 425 30.13 -30.11 3.52
N THR A 426 29.32 -29.93 2.48
CA THR A 426 28.07 -29.17 2.54
C THR A 426 26.91 -30.04 3.05
N THR A 427 26.32 -29.66 4.18
CA THR A 427 25.12 -30.31 4.73
C THR A 427 23.86 -29.71 4.10
N THR A 428 23.22 -30.43 3.17
CA THR A 428 21.94 -30.02 2.58
C THR A 428 20.77 -30.23 3.54
N THR A 429 20.10 -29.14 3.93
CA THR A 429 18.81 -29.18 4.65
C THR A 429 17.65 -29.26 3.67
N THR A 430 16.97 -30.40 3.62
CA THR A 430 15.78 -30.61 2.77
C THR A 430 14.61 -29.74 3.25
N SER A 431 14.12 -28.84 2.39
CA SER A 431 12.87 -28.11 2.64
C SER A 431 11.65 -28.99 2.39
N ILE A 432 10.64 -28.87 3.24
CA ILE A 432 9.36 -29.57 3.13
C ILE A 432 8.39 -28.66 2.36
N PRO A 433 7.61 -29.15 1.38
CA PRO A 433 6.59 -28.33 0.73
C PRO A 433 5.52 -27.91 1.75
N VAL A 434 5.31 -26.61 1.90
CA VAL A 434 4.28 -26.05 2.78
C VAL A 434 2.91 -26.33 2.16
N ILE A 435 2.12 -27.18 2.81
CA ILE A 435 0.71 -27.38 2.46
C ILE A 435 -0.07 -26.19 3.03
N ILE A 436 -0.53 -25.31 2.15
CA ILE A 436 -1.40 -24.20 2.52
C ILE A 436 -2.81 -24.76 2.79
N PRO A 437 -3.41 -24.53 3.97
CA PRO A 437 -4.76 -24.97 4.28
C PRO A 437 -5.81 -24.25 3.41
N GLU A 438 -6.77 -24.98 2.85
CA GLU A 438 -7.81 -24.42 1.95
C GLU A 438 -8.73 -23.42 2.66
N VAL A 439 -9.12 -23.74 3.89
CA VAL A 439 -9.92 -22.90 4.79
C VAL A 439 -9.26 -22.91 6.16
N VAL A 440 -9.17 -21.75 6.80
CA VAL A 440 -8.56 -21.57 8.13
C VAL A 440 -9.50 -20.91 9.11
N ILE A 441 -9.27 -21.15 10.40
CA ILE A 441 -9.81 -20.32 11.49
C ILE A 441 -9.06 -18.99 11.47
N ASN A 442 -9.77 -17.89 11.17
CA ASN A 442 -9.20 -16.56 10.93
C ASN A 442 -9.21 -15.66 12.17
N GLU A 443 -10.32 -15.67 12.91
CA GLU A 443 -10.53 -14.78 14.06
C GLU A 443 -11.36 -15.50 15.13
N ILE A 444 -11.04 -15.28 16.42
CA ILE A 444 -11.76 -15.87 17.56
C ILE A 444 -12.05 -14.79 18.61
N ALA A 445 -13.32 -14.45 18.81
CA ALA A 445 -13.78 -13.56 19.87
C ALA A 445 -14.13 -14.36 21.14
N TRP A 446 -13.12 -15.01 21.72
CA TRP A 446 -13.24 -15.95 22.84
C TRP A 446 -13.76 -15.31 24.14
N ALA A 447 -13.69 -13.99 24.28
CA ALA A 447 -14.13 -13.25 25.46
C ALA A 447 -15.60 -12.79 25.41
N GLY A 448 -16.29 -12.96 24.27
CA GLY A 448 -17.55 -12.28 23.97
C GLY A 448 -17.34 -10.84 23.44
N THR A 449 -18.38 -10.00 23.46
CA THR A 449 -18.34 -8.65 22.82
C THR A 449 -18.41 -7.45 23.78
N ALA A 450 -18.64 -7.65 25.07
CA ALA A 450 -18.55 -6.63 26.13
C ALA A 450 -18.60 -7.28 27.52
N SER A 451 -18.29 -6.52 28.59
CA SER A 451 -18.40 -7.01 29.98
C SER A 451 -19.83 -7.37 30.42
N THR A 452 -20.86 -6.86 29.75
CA THR A 452 -22.27 -7.26 29.92
C THR A 452 -22.70 -8.37 28.96
N ARG A 453 -21.85 -8.73 27.98
CA ARG A 453 -22.08 -9.65 26.87
C ARG A 453 -20.87 -10.59 26.66
N ALA A 454 -20.30 -11.09 27.77
CA ALA A 454 -19.16 -12.00 27.76
C ALA A 454 -19.52 -13.43 27.27
N SER A 455 -20.82 -13.72 27.10
CA SER A 455 -21.36 -14.95 26.52
C SER A 455 -21.48 -14.92 24.99
N ASP A 456 -21.33 -13.73 24.41
CA ASP A 456 -21.73 -13.40 23.04
C ASP A 456 -20.52 -13.64 22.13
N GLU A 457 -20.11 -14.90 22.10
CA GLU A 457 -18.90 -15.37 21.46
C GLU A 457 -19.15 -15.64 19.98
N TRP A 458 -18.11 -15.46 19.18
CA TRP A 458 -18.12 -15.79 17.76
C TRP A 458 -16.70 -16.15 17.31
N PHE A 459 -16.60 -16.81 16.17
CA PHE A 459 -15.34 -17.06 15.48
C PHE A 459 -15.59 -17.12 13.97
N GLU A 460 -14.53 -17.04 13.19
CA GLU A 460 -14.62 -16.87 11.74
C GLU A 460 -13.69 -17.83 11.00
N LEU A 461 -14.14 -18.27 9.82
CA LEU A 461 -13.31 -18.97 8.85
C LEU A 461 -12.99 -18.08 7.64
N TYR A 462 -11.79 -18.24 7.07
CA TYR A 462 -11.37 -17.59 5.82
C TYR A 462 -10.97 -18.64 4.76
N ASN A 463 -11.35 -18.40 3.50
CA ASN A 463 -11.02 -19.24 2.36
C ASN A 463 -9.73 -18.73 1.66
N ASN A 464 -8.66 -19.53 1.67
CA ASN A 464 -7.40 -19.17 1.03
C ASN A 464 -7.43 -19.29 -0.51
N THR A 465 -8.48 -19.86 -1.10
CA THR A 465 -8.50 -20.29 -2.52
C THR A 465 -9.27 -19.33 -3.45
N ASP A 466 -8.92 -19.36 -4.74
CA ASP A 466 -9.58 -18.61 -5.82
C ASP A 466 -11.02 -19.10 -6.18
N HIS A 467 -11.63 -19.99 -5.38
CA HIS A 467 -12.96 -20.54 -5.69
C HIS A 467 -13.84 -20.73 -4.45
N ASP A 468 -15.16 -20.77 -4.65
CA ASP A 468 -16.13 -20.99 -3.58
C ASP A 468 -16.06 -22.44 -3.07
N ILE A 469 -16.04 -22.61 -1.75
CA ILE A 469 -15.99 -23.92 -1.07
C ILE A 469 -17.33 -24.20 -0.37
N ASP A 470 -17.94 -25.35 -0.66
CA ASP A 470 -19.12 -25.86 0.06
C ASP A 470 -18.68 -26.49 1.40
N LEU A 471 -19.21 -25.96 2.50
CA LEU A 471 -18.95 -26.40 3.87
C LEU A 471 -19.92 -27.51 4.33
N THR A 472 -20.72 -28.09 3.43
CA THR A 472 -21.57 -29.26 3.71
C THR A 472 -20.74 -30.43 4.25
N ASP A 473 -21.21 -31.00 5.37
CA ASP A 473 -20.58 -32.09 6.12
C ASP A 473 -19.18 -31.80 6.71
N TRP A 474 -18.69 -30.55 6.65
CA TRP A 474 -17.54 -30.09 7.44
C TRP A 474 -17.86 -30.10 8.94
N LYS A 475 -16.81 -30.27 9.76
CA LYS A 475 -16.93 -30.46 11.22
C LYS A 475 -15.95 -29.58 11.94
N ILE A 476 -16.41 -28.95 13.02
CA ILE A 476 -15.59 -28.11 13.89
C ILE A 476 -15.64 -28.71 15.28
N PHE A 477 -14.47 -28.99 15.85
CA PHE A 477 -14.32 -29.50 17.20
C PHE A 477 -13.71 -28.41 18.08
N VAL A 478 -14.24 -28.28 19.29
CA VAL A 478 -13.82 -27.35 20.33
C VAL A 478 -13.50 -28.18 21.57
N SER A 479 -12.23 -28.18 21.99
CA SER A 479 -11.67 -29.01 23.07
C SER A 479 -12.06 -30.51 22.97
N GLY A 480 -12.13 -31.03 21.75
CA GLY A 480 -12.49 -32.42 21.46
C GLY A 480 -13.99 -32.73 21.37
N ALA A 481 -14.88 -31.77 21.62
CA ALA A 481 -16.32 -31.91 21.40
C ALA A 481 -16.74 -31.22 20.09
N GLN A 482 -17.50 -31.92 19.24
CA GLN A 482 -18.03 -31.31 18.01
C GLN A 482 -19.11 -30.26 18.37
N ILE A 483 -19.08 -29.09 17.71
CA ILE A 483 -20.15 -28.10 17.82
C ILE A 483 -21.37 -28.52 17.00
N ASN A 484 -22.56 -28.09 17.43
CA ASN A 484 -23.82 -28.38 16.75
C ASN A 484 -24.37 -27.09 16.14
N PHE A 485 -24.51 -27.04 14.82
CA PHE A 485 -25.13 -25.90 14.14
C PHE A 485 -26.64 -25.91 14.39
N SER A 486 -27.16 -24.90 15.08
CA SER A 486 -28.60 -24.70 15.29
C SER A 486 -29.26 -23.98 14.11
N LYS A 487 -28.47 -23.25 13.31
CA LYS A 487 -28.87 -22.56 12.09
C LYS A 487 -27.69 -22.56 11.11
N ILE A 488 -27.98 -22.72 9.83
CA ILE A 488 -27.03 -22.46 8.74
C ILE A 488 -27.77 -21.57 7.74
N ASN A 489 -27.30 -20.33 7.56
CA ASN A 489 -27.84 -19.35 6.63
C ASN A 489 -27.23 -19.55 5.23
N ASN A 490 -25.91 -19.71 5.18
CA ASN A 490 -25.14 -19.95 3.95
C ASN A 490 -24.36 -21.26 4.09
N LYS A 491 -24.21 -22.02 3.01
CA LYS A 491 -23.38 -23.25 2.98
C LYS A 491 -22.00 -23.04 2.36
N ASN A 492 -21.84 -22.00 1.55
CA ASN A 492 -20.62 -21.76 0.82
C ASN A 492 -19.83 -20.61 1.47
N ILE A 493 -18.51 -20.78 1.58
CA ILE A 493 -17.58 -19.67 1.78
C ILE A 493 -17.03 -19.30 0.40
N VAL A 494 -17.20 -18.04 -0.01
CA VAL A 494 -16.79 -17.60 -1.36
C VAL A 494 -15.26 -17.56 -1.50
N ALA A 495 -14.75 -17.50 -2.73
CA ALA A 495 -13.33 -17.26 -3.01
C ALA A 495 -12.81 -16.03 -2.23
N HIS A 496 -11.73 -16.19 -1.47
CA HIS A 496 -11.19 -15.17 -0.55
C HIS A 496 -12.23 -14.54 0.40
N GLY A 497 -13.28 -15.31 0.73
CA GLY A 497 -14.38 -14.90 1.58
C GLY A 497 -14.19 -15.23 3.05
N TYR A 498 -15.01 -14.57 3.87
CA TYR A 498 -15.13 -14.77 5.31
C TYR A 498 -16.49 -15.40 5.64
N TYR A 499 -16.48 -16.37 6.57
CA TYR A 499 -17.66 -17.09 7.03
C TYR A 499 -17.78 -16.97 8.56
N LEU A 500 -18.79 -16.24 9.01
CA LEU A 500 -19.00 -15.84 10.42
C LEU A 500 -19.85 -16.88 11.16
N LEU A 501 -19.36 -17.36 12.31
CA LEU A 501 -20.06 -18.29 13.19
C LEU A 501 -20.39 -17.65 14.54
N GLU A 502 -21.67 -17.41 14.79
CA GLU A 502 -22.15 -16.83 16.06
C GLU A 502 -22.70 -17.88 17.03
N ARG A 503 -22.55 -17.62 18.32
CA ARG A 503 -22.99 -18.55 19.35
C ARG A 503 -24.43 -18.32 19.78
N LYS A 504 -25.24 -19.39 19.74
CA LYS A 504 -26.66 -19.50 20.19
C LYS A 504 -27.68 -18.66 19.42
N GLU A 505 -27.37 -17.43 19.05
CA GLU A 505 -28.25 -16.50 18.32
C GLU A 505 -27.54 -15.85 17.12
N ASP A 506 -28.32 -15.26 16.21
CA ASP A 506 -27.90 -14.59 14.96
C ASP A 506 -28.07 -13.07 15.16
N SER A 507 -27.35 -12.57 16.17
CA SER A 507 -27.47 -11.22 16.74
C SER A 507 -26.34 -10.83 17.69
N VAL A 508 -25.25 -11.61 17.77
CA VAL A 508 -24.04 -11.27 18.52
C VAL A 508 -23.38 -10.04 17.87
N ILE A 509 -23.22 -10.06 16.55
CA ILE A 509 -22.90 -8.92 15.69
C ILE A 509 -24.20 -8.40 15.06
N ARG A 510 -24.79 -7.42 15.72
CA ARG A 510 -26.15 -6.89 15.48
C ARG A 510 -26.37 -6.30 14.08
N ASP A 511 -25.29 -5.90 13.39
CA ASP A 511 -25.31 -5.28 12.06
C ASP A 511 -24.77 -6.19 10.95
N ILE A 512 -24.27 -7.40 11.27
CA ILE A 512 -23.68 -8.34 10.30
C ILE A 512 -24.22 -9.74 10.56
N GLY A 513 -25.09 -10.23 9.69
CA GLY A 513 -25.67 -11.56 9.84
C GLY A 513 -24.63 -12.69 9.75
N ALA A 514 -24.76 -13.68 10.63
CA ALA A 514 -23.91 -14.86 10.66
C ALA A 514 -24.15 -15.76 9.43
N ASP A 515 -23.17 -16.59 9.07
CA ASP A 515 -23.37 -17.65 8.08
C ASP A 515 -23.86 -18.95 8.72
N ALA A 516 -23.44 -19.21 9.97
CA ALA A 516 -24.03 -20.24 10.82
C ALA A 516 -24.15 -19.78 12.28
N VAL A 517 -25.14 -20.34 12.97
CA VAL A 517 -25.27 -20.23 14.43
C VAL A 517 -24.90 -21.57 15.05
N TYR A 518 -23.97 -21.58 15.98
CA TYR A 518 -23.48 -22.79 16.64
C TYR A 518 -23.89 -22.86 18.11
N THR A 519 -23.96 -24.10 18.61
CA THR A 519 -24.08 -24.42 20.03
C THR A 519 -22.93 -25.33 20.43
N TYR A 520 -22.22 -24.91 21.48
CA TYR A 520 -21.14 -25.68 22.10
C TYR A 520 -21.72 -26.48 23.29
N ALA A 521 -21.18 -27.67 23.54
CA ALA A 521 -21.65 -28.56 24.61
C ALA A 521 -21.51 -27.94 26.01
N VAL A 522 -20.58 -26.99 26.19
CA VAL A 522 -20.41 -26.23 27.42
C VAL A 522 -21.33 -25.00 27.40
N SER A 523 -22.29 -24.95 28.33
CA SER A 523 -23.33 -23.93 28.36
C SER A 523 -22.83 -22.51 28.69
N THR A 524 -21.68 -22.40 29.35
CA THR A 524 -21.02 -21.13 29.72
C THR A 524 -20.48 -20.41 28.49
N GLY A 525 -19.53 -21.02 27.78
CA GLY A 525 -18.81 -20.42 26.66
C GLY A 525 -17.55 -21.18 26.31
N PHE A 526 -16.68 -20.54 25.56
CA PHE A 526 -15.25 -20.85 25.55
C PHE A 526 -14.65 -20.61 26.95
N ASN A 527 -13.56 -21.31 27.25
CA ASN A 527 -12.76 -21.10 28.44
C ASN A 527 -11.82 -19.90 28.27
N ASN A 528 -11.92 -18.90 29.14
CA ASN A 528 -11.01 -17.75 29.17
C ASN A 528 -9.52 -18.15 29.40
N ASN A 529 -9.25 -19.36 29.91
CA ASN A 529 -7.90 -19.89 30.07
C ASN A 529 -7.36 -20.60 28.81
N GLY A 530 -8.05 -20.48 27.66
CA GLY A 530 -7.65 -21.11 26.40
C GLY A 530 -8.39 -22.42 26.10
N GLU A 531 -8.56 -22.71 24.80
CA GLU A 531 -9.15 -23.94 24.25
C GLU A 531 -8.43 -24.38 22.97
N LYS A 532 -8.71 -25.60 22.48
CA LYS A 532 -8.25 -26.06 21.16
C LYS A 532 -9.41 -26.09 20.16
N LEU A 533 -9.26 -25.42 19.02
CA LEU A 533 -10.18 -25.55 17.88
C LEU A 533 -9.54 -26.42 16.78
N GLU A 534 -10.33 -27.29 16.16
CA GLU A 534 -9.92 -28.13 15.02
C GLU A 534 -10.98 -28.11 13.92
N LEU A 535 -10.56 -27.80 12.69
CA LEU A 535 -11.40 -27.70 11.50
C LEU A 535 -11.18 -28.92 10.59
N PHE A 536 -12.25 -29.66 10.29
CA PHE A 536 -12.21 -30.84 9.40
C PHE A 536 -13.13 -30.65 8.19
N ASN A 537 -12.67 -31.06 7.02
CA ASN A 537 -13.50 -31.05 5.81
C ASN A 537 -14.52 -32.20 5.78
N SER A 538 -15.36 -32.24 4.74
CA SER A 538 -16.35 -33.31 4.51
C SER A 538 -15.73 -34.71 4.49
N SER A 539 -14.54 -34.86 3.89
CA SER A 539 -13.73 -36.08 3.92
C SER A 539 -13.14 -36.42 5.30
N SER A 540 -13.43 -35.61 6.33
CA SER A 540 -12.93 -35.73 7.71
C SER A 540 -11.40 -35.67 7.84
N ILE A 541 -10.75 -34.96 6.92
CA ILE A 541 -9.33 -34.57 7.01
C ILE A 541 -9.26 -33.26 7.80
N LYS A 542 -8.36 -33.15 8.78
CA LYS A 542 -8.11 -31.89 9.49
C LYS A 542 -7.38 -30.93 8.56
N ILE A 543 -7.98 -29.75 8.33
CA ILE A 543 -7.44 -28.70 7.47
C ILE A 543 -6.66 -27.67 8.30
N ASP A 544 -7.16 -27.32 9.49
CA ASP A 544 -6.54 -26.30 10.35
C ASP A 544 -6.74 -26.63 11.85
N GLU A 545 -5.85 -26.11 12.69
CA GLU A 545 -5.89 -26.24 14.15
C GLU A 545 -5.43 -24.94 14.81
N VAL A 546 -6.10 -24.55 15.90
CA VAL A 546 -5.67 -23.48 16.81
C VAL A 546 -5.62 -24.05 18.22
N ASN A 547 -4.45 -24.52 18.64
CA ASN A 547 -4.23 -25.17 19.94
C ASN A 547 -3.82 -24.19 21.05
N ALA A 548 -4.71 -23.24 21.34
CA ALA A 548 -4.56 -22.29 22.43
C ALA A 548 -4.89 -22.89 23.82
N SER A 549 -4.77 -24.21 24.01
CA SER A 549 -5.20 -24.90 25.24
C SER A 549 -4.34 -24.59 26.49
N GLY A 550 -3.17 -23.96 26.31
CA GLY A 550 -2.34 -23.41 27.39
C GLY A 550 -2.65 -21.93 27.74
N GLY A 551 -3.58 -21.31 27.03
CA GLY A 551 -3.89 -19.88 27.09
C GLY A 551 -4.11 -19.31 25.68
N TRP A 552 -5.06 -18.40 25.53
CA TRP A 552 -5.27 -17.67 24.28
C TRP A 552 -4.02 -16.87 23.90
N PHE A 553 -3.56 -17.04 22.66
CA PHE A 553 -2.31 -16.44 22.18
C PHE A 553 -2.41 -14.90 22.13
N ALA A 554 -3.60 -14.39 21.81
CA ALA A 554 -3.94 -12.98 21.84
C ALA A 554 -5.46 -12.78 22.04
N GLY A 555 -5.95 -11.55 21.85
CA GLY A 555 -7.25 -11.10 22.34
C GLY A 555 -7.20 -10.73 23.83
N ASP A 556 -8.27 -10.12 24.37
CA ASP A 556 -8.36 -9.80 25.80
C ASP A 556 -9.80 -9.63 26.29
N ASN A 557 -10.07 -9.95 27.56
CA ASN A 557 -11.38 -9.84 28.20
C ASN A 557 -11.56 -8.57 29.07
N VAL A 558 -10.68 -7.58 28.92
CA VAL A 558 -10.80 -6.25 29.52
C VAL A 558 -11.57 -5.33 28.57
N LYS A 559 -11.20 -5.37 27.29
CA LYS A 559 -11.81 -4.68 26.15
C LYS A 559 -12.66 -5.56 25.26
N TYR A 560 -12.61 -6.88 25.43
CA TYR A 560 -13.35 -7.84 24.60
C TYR A 560 -12.81 -7.83 23.16
N ARG A 561 -11.47 -7.81 23.07
CA ARG A 561 -10.71 -7.95 21.82
C ARG A 561 -10.70 -9.40 21.39
N SER A 562 -10.97 -9.64 20.11
CA SER A 562 -10.72 -10.91 19.45
C SER A 562 -9.21 -11.20 19.29
N MET A 563 -8.94 -12.48 19.03
CA MET A 563 -7.66 -13.02 18.59
C MET A 563 -7.69 -13.13 17.06
N GLU A 564 -6.92 -12.31 16.36
CA GLU A 564 -6.86 -12.18 14.89
C GLU A 564 -5.59 -12.86 14.34
N ARG A 565 -5.70 -13.70 13.31
CA ARG A 565 -4.56 -14.40 12.68
C ARG A 565 -3.72 -13.44 11.83
N LEU A 566 -2.40 -13.60 11.86
CA LEU A 566 -1.46 -12.72 11.15
C LEU A 566 -1.13 -13.22 9.73
N ASP A 567 -1.16 -14.51 9.50
CA ASP A 567 -0.90 -15.18 8.22
C ASP A 567 -1.80 -16.43 8.11
N SER A 568 -2.66 -16.46 7.09
CA SER A 568 -3.60 -17.54 6.81
C SER A 568 -2.96 -18.78 6.16
N THR A 569 -1.69 -18.69 5.75
CA THR A 569 -0.89 -19.79 5.22
C THR A 569 0.01 -20.44 6.28
N ALA A 570 0.38 -19.68 7.31
CA ALA A 570 1.13 -20.17 8.47
C ALA A 570 0.25 -20.96 9.47
N ASN A 571 0.90 -21.69 10.36
CA ASN A 571 0.28 -22.58 11.34
C ASN A 571 -0.65 -21.82 12.31
N GLY A 572 -1.87 -22.30 12.53
CA GLY A 572 -2.83 -21.72 13.48
C GLY A 572 -2.46 -21.98 14.95
N SER A 573 -1.67 -23.02 15.23
CA SER A 573 -1.14 -23.34 16.55
C SER A 573 0.21 -22.65 16.88
N ASP A 574 0.69 -21.71 16.03
CA ASP A 574 1.85 -20.87 16.34
C ASP A 574 1.41 -19.58 17.08
N PRO A 575 1.84 -19.36 18.34
CA PRO A 575 1.44 -18.15 19.08
C PRO A 575 1.92 -16.84 18.46
N THR A 576 2.97 -16.86 17.65
CA THR A 576 3.50 -15.67 16.95
C THR A 576 2.68 -15.30 15.71
N ASN A 577 1.75 -16.17 15.29
CA ASN A 577 0.84 -15.95 14.16
C ASN A 577 -0.49 -15.28 14.58
N TRP A 578 -0.56 -14.63 15.74
CA TRP A 578 -1.79 -13.99 16.23
C TRP A 578 -1.53 -12.61 16.84
N GLN A 579 -2.49 -11.70 16.67
CA GLN A 579 -2.55 -10.40 17.34
C GLN A 579 -3.89 -10.24 18.07
N SER A 580 -3.91 -9.35 19.07
CA SER A 580 -5.18 -8.86 19.62
C SER A 580 -5.70 -7.77 18.69
N ASN A 581 -7.01 -7.70 18.46
CA ASN A 581 -7.62 -6.63 17.65
C ASN A 581 -7.03 -5.24 17.96
N LEU A 582 -6.44 -4.61 16.94
CA LEU A 582 -5.73 -3.33 17.12
C LEU A 582 -6.68 -2.12 17.29
N GLY A 583 -7.99 -2.33 17.11
CA GLY A 583 -9.05 -1.35 17.32
C GLY A 583 -10.30 -1.68 16.49
N ASN A 584 -11.42 -1.07 16.88
CA ASN A 584 -12.71 -1.18 16.19
C ASN A 584 -12.54 -0.97 14.67
N ARG A 585 -13.32 -1.71 13.88
CA ARG A 585 -13.47 -1.49 12.43
C ARG A 585 -14.70 -0.60 12.15
N PRO A 586 -14.93 -0.14 10.90
CA PRO A 586 -16.08 0.72 10.57
C PRO A 586 -17.47 0.06 10.70
N THR A 587 -17.50 -1.27 10.79
CA THR A 587 -18.70 -2.11 10.94
C THR A 587 -18.45 -3.16 12.03
N GLY A 588 -19.51 -3.78 12.54
CA GLY A 588 -19.41 -4.74 13.64
C GLY A 588 -19.78 -4.05 14.96
N GLN A 589 -21.06 -4.15 15.30
CA GLN A 589 -21.63 -3.65 16.54
C GLN A 589 -22.22 -4.81 17.31
N ASN A 590 -22.00 -4.84 18.62
CA ASN A 590 -22.77 -5.74 19.47
C ASN A 590 -24.24 -5.30 19.53
N VAL A 591 -25.08 -6.20 20.02
CA VAL A 591 -26.49 -6.02 20.38
C VAL A 591 -26.83 -4.72 21.14
N ASN A 592 -25.88 -4.14 21.89
CA ASN A 592 -26.05 -2.88 22.63
C ASN A 592 -25.67 -1.63 21.80
N TRP A 593 -25.42 -1.77 20.49
CA TRP A 593 -24.98 -0.72 19.55
C TRP A 593 -23.59 -0.13 19.85
N ALA A 594 -22.79 -0.79 20.69
CA ALA A 594 -21.38 -0.47 20.84
C ALA A 594 -20.55 -1.23 19.79
N PRO A 595 -19.50 -0.63 19.20
CA PRO A 595 -18.59 -1.35 18.31
C PRO A 595 -17.95 -2.56 18.99
N VAL A 596 -17.65 -3.61 18.23
CA VAL A 596 -16.82 -4.72 18.70
C VAL A 596 -15.34 -4.47 18.42
N TYR A 597 -14.47 -5.04 19.25
CA TYR A 597 -13.03 -5.08 19.01
C TYR A 597 -12.68 -6.35 18.24
N GLY A 598 -13.02 -6.37 16.95
CA GLY A 598 -12.73 -7.46 16.00
C GLY A 598 -13.09 -7.07 14.57
N SER A 599 -12.87 -7.97 13.61
CA SER A 599 -13.04 -7.77 12.16
C SER A 599 -14.09 -8.68 11.51
N PRO A 600 -15.32 -8.84 12.07
CA PRO A 600 -16.32 -9.77 11.54
C PRO A 600 -16.65 -9.46 10.07
N ARG A 601 -16.43 -10.47 9.22
CA ARG A 601 -16.54 -10.47 7.75
C ARG A 601 -15.59 -9.51 7.03
N GLN A 602 -14.45 -9.21 7.63
CA GLN A 602 -13.45 -8.28 7.11
C GLN A 602 -12.02 -8.81 7.30
N SER A 603 -11.07 -8.17 6.63
CA SER A 603 -9.65 -8.41 6.86
C SER A 603 -9.22 -7.98 8.27
N ASN A 604 -8.46 -8.85 8.93
CA ASN A 604 -7.74 -8.58 10.18
C ASN A 604 -6.81 -7.35 10.05
N PHE A 605 -6.46 -6.95 8.83
CA PHE A 605 -5.60 -5.81 8.52
C PHE A 605 -6.39 -4.70 7.82
N GLY A 606 -6.05 -3.45 8.12
CA GLY A 606 -6.66 -2.27 7.53
C GLY A 606 -7.90 -1.76 8.26
N PHE A 607 -8.29 -0.53 7.95
CA PHE A 607 -9.47 0.18 8.46
C PHE A 607 -9.58 0.27 9.99
N VAL A 608 -8.45 0.21 10.71
CA VAL A 608 -8.39 0.35 12.17
C VAL A 608 -8.82 1.76 12.57
N MET A 609 -9.87 1.88 13.39
CA MET A 609 -10.34 3.17 13.89
C MET A 609 -9.46 3.70 15.02
N LEU A 610 -8.99 4.93 14.86
CA LEU A 610 -8.28 5.72 15.86
C LEU A 610 -9.30 6.67 16.53
N ALA A 611 -9.78 6.26 17.70
CA ALA A 611 -10.78 6.97 18.48
C ALA A 611 -10.43 7.01 19.98
N GLY A 612 -10.76 8.10 20.66
CA GLY A 612 -10.52 8.28 22.08
C GLY A 612 -9.06 8.58 22.43
N MET A 613 -8.63 8.19 23.63
CA MET A 613 -7.25 8.36 24.10
C MET A 613 -6.40 7.11 23.81
N GLN A 614 -5.15 7.31 23.42
CA GLN A 614 -4.16 6.24 23.34
C GLN A 614 -3.92 5.63 24.72
N GLU A 615 -4.06 4.31 24.83
CA GLU A 615 -3.79 3.55 26.05
C GLU A 615 -2.35 3.04 26.09
N ASP A 616 -1.83 2.56 24.98
CA ASP A 616 -0.50 1.97 24.85
C ASP A 616 0.59 3.04 25.02
N THR A 617 1.62 2.78 25.84
CA THR A 617 2.71 3.74 26.10
C THR A 617 3.44 4.12 24.82
N VAL A 618 3.63 3.15 23.93
CA VAL A 618 4.05 3.35 22.55
C VAL A 618 3.04 2.62 21.67
N ARG A 619 2.54 3.29 20.63
CA ARG A 619 1.74 2.68 19.56
C ARG A 619 2.45 2.96 18.24
N THR A 620 2.59 1.94 17.41
CA THR A 620 3.02 2.11 16.01
C THR A 620 1.81 1.96 15.09
N LEU A 621 1.75 2.77 14.05
CA LEU A 621 0.87 2.60 12.90
C LEU A 621 1.73 2.10 11.73
N ASP A 622 1.39 0.94 11.18
CA ASP A 622 2.21 0.19 10.22
C ASP A 622 1.51 0.03 8.85
N ILE A 623 2.29 -0.29 7.81
CA ILE A 623 1.78 -0.40 6.44
C ILE A 623 0.84 -1.60 6.23
N LYS A 624 0.99 -2.69 7.00
CA LYS A 624 0.11 -3.87 6.90
C LYS A 624 -1.31 -3.52 7.34
N ASN A 625 -1.42 -2.76 8.43
CA ASN A 625 -2.68 -2.32 9.03
C ASN A 625 -3.21 -0.98 8.48
N SER A 626 -2.58 -0.42 7.44
CA SER A 626 -3.07 0.70 6.65
C SER A 626 -4.33 0.30 5.84
N PRO A 627 -5.32 1.19 5.64
CA PRO A 627 -5.41 2.57 6.13
C PRO A 627 -5.98 2.65 7.55
N TYR A 628 -5.59 3.69 8.29
CA TYR A 628 -6.18 4.04 9.59
C TYR A 628 -7.28 5.08 9.43
N VAL A 629 -8.33 5.04 10.27
CA VAL A 629 -9.46 5.98 10.19
C VAL A 629 -9.57 6.81 11.47
N VAL A 630 -9.45 8.14 11.37
CA VAL A 630 -9.49 9.07 12.52
C VAL A 630 -10.82 9.83 12.55
N TRP A 631 -11.52 9.76 13.68
CA TRP A 631 -12.56 10.73 14.03
C TRP A 631 -12.02 11.73 15.06
N SER A 632 -11.62 11.24 16.23
CA SER A 632 -10.98 12.05 17.27
C SER A 632 -10.06 11.16 18.08
N TYR A 633 -8.75 11.40 17.96
CA TYR A 633 -7.73 10.61 18.64
C TYR A 633 -6.79 11.51 19.46
N GLN A 634 -6.47 11.10 20.68
CA GLN A 634 -5.55 11.83 21.56
C GLN A 634 -4.36 10.96 21.92
N VAL A 635 -3.15 11.53 21.87
CA VAL A 635 -1.90 10.92 22.35
C VAL A 635 -1.53 11.63 23.67
N PRO A 636 -1.80 11.03 24.85
CA PRO A 636 -1.56 11.67 26.14
C PRO A 636 -0.07 11.93 26.42
N THR A 637 0.20 12.86 27.34
CA THR A 637 1.55 13.14 27.84
C THR A 637 2.22 11.88 28.38
N GLY A 638 3.49 11.67 28.02
CA GLY A 638 4.25 10.46 28.35
C GLY A 638 4.00 9.27 27.43
N LYS A 639 3.20 9.41 26.36
CA LYS A 639 2.97 8.37 25.33
C LYS A 639 3.45 8.82 23.95
N THR A 640 3.77 7.83 23.11
CA THR A 640 4.31 8.04 21.76
C THR A 640 3.45 7.35 20.71
N LEU A 641 3.15 8.06 19.62
CA LEU A 641 2.59 7.49 18.40
C LEU A 641 3.67 7.49 17.30
N ASN A 642 4.14 6.31 16.91
CA ASN A 642 4.96 6.15 15.72
C ASN A 642 4.07 5.86 14.51
N ILE A 643 4.47 6.32 13.34
CA ILE A 643 3.78 6.11 12.06
C ILE A 643 4.87 5.79 11.04
N ASP A 644 4.82 4.58 10.51
CA ASP A 644 5.82 4.04 9.60
C ASP A 644 5.53 4.45 8.13
N GLN A 645 6.50 4.23 7.26
CA GLN A 645 6.43 4.62 5.84
C GLN A 645 5.25 4.02 5.07
N GLY A 646 4.70 4.79 4.12
CA GLY A 646 3.58 4.42 3.26
C GLY A 646 2.20 4.44 3.92
N VAL A 647 2.10 4.68 5.23
CA VAL A 647 0.84 4.59 5.97
C VAL A 647 -0.15 5.68 5.53
N ASN A 648 -1.38 5.26 5.25
CA ASN A 648 -2.50 6.14 4.91
C ASN A 648 -3.40 6.35 6.13
N ILE A 649 -3.74 7.61 6.40
CA ILE A 649 -4.56 8.02 7.54
C ILE A 649 -5.73 8.85 7.00
N PHE A 650 -6.92 8.26 7.01
CA PHE A 650 -8.16 8.91 6.60
C PHE A 650 -8.79 9.64 7.79
N LEU A 651 -8.67 10.96 7.81
CA LEU A 651 -9.31 11.82 8.80
C LEU A 651 -10.70 12.23 8.30
N GLN A 652 -11.74 11.94 9.08
CA GLN A 652 -13.11 12.26 8.67
C GLN A 652 -13.36 13.77 8.61
N THR A 653 -14.47 14.21 8.01
CA THR A 653 -14.86 15.63 8.05
C THR A 653 -14.91 16.15 9.50
N TYR A 654 -14.23 17.27 9.78
CA TYR A 654 -13.98 17.80 11.14
C TYR A 654 -13.14 16.91 12.07
N GLY A 655 -12.50 15.86 11.56
CA GLY A 655 -11.68 14.92 12.34
C GLY A 655 -10.43 15.58 12.93
N THR A 656 -10.07 15.21 14.16
CA THR A 656 -8.96 15.82 14.91
C THR A 656 -7.99 14.80 15.48
N MET A 657 -6.73 15.18 15.60
CA MET A 657 -5.76 14.51 16.47
C MET A 657 -5.21 15.51 17.50
N GLU A 658 -5.03 15.08 18.75
CA GLU A 658 -4.49 15.93 19.83
C GLU A 658 -3.27 15.26 20.46
N ILE A 659 -2.10 15.86 20.23
CA ILE A 659 -0.79 15.33 20.62
C ILE A 659 -0.28 16.12 21.82
N ASN A 660 -0.47 15.51 22.99
CA ASN A 660 0.00 16.00 24.29
C ASN A 660 1.23 15.20 24.80
N GLY A 661 1.57 14.11 24.11
CA GLY A 661 2.81 13.33 24.23
C GLY A 661 3.73 13.57 23.04
N SER A 662 4.06 12.52 22.29
CA SER A 662 4.93 12.59 21.11
C SER A 662 4.33 11.89 19.88
N LEU A 663 4.63 12.39 18.67
CA LEU A 663 4.28 11.76 17.40
C LEU A 663 5.50 11.75 16.45
N ASN A 664 5.87 10.58 15.95
CA ASN A 664 6.96 10.39 14.99
C ASN A 664 6.40 9.77 13.70
N ALA A 665 6.29 10.56 12.62
CA ALA A 665 5.86 10.10 11.31
C ALA A 665 7.05 10.12 10.35
N ILE A 666 7.62 8.95 10.09
CA ILE A 666 8.87 8.79 9.34
C ILE A 666 8.60 7.97 8.07
N GLY A 667 8.22 8.69 7.01
CA GLY A 667 8.08 8.13 5.67
C GLY A 667 9.39 8.09 4.89
N ALA A 668 9.30 7.56 3.67
CA ALA A 668 10.33 7.59 2.64
C ALA A 668 9.83 8.33 1.39
N GLN A 669 10.73 8.63 0.43
CA GLN A 669 10.38 9.40 -0.78
C GLN A 669 9.43 8.66 -1.72
N ASP A 670 9.59 7.34 -1.80
CA ASP A 670 8.77 6.36 -2.52
C ASP A 670 7.55 5.90 -1.71
N MET A 671 7.68 5.84 -0.38
CA MET A 671 6.61 5.49 0.56
C MET A 671 6.31 6.62 1.56
N PRO A 672 5.72 7.74 1.11
CA PRO A 672 5.34 8.84 2.00
C PRO A 672 4.13 8.48 2.86
N ILE A 673 4.03 9.10 4.03
CA ILE A 673 2.88 8.96 4.94
C ILE A 673 1.81 9.98 4.53
N ASN A 674 0.55 9.57 4.42
CA ASN A 674 -0.51 10.43 3.86
C ASN A 674 -1.64 10.69 4.87
N PHE A 675 -1.78 11.94 5.30
CA PHE A 675 -2.92 12.44 6.06
C PHE A 675 -3.97 13.01 5.08
N ILE A 676 -5.05 12.25 4.86
CA ILE A 676 -6.01 12.44 3.78
C ILE A 676 -7.42 12.68 4.37
N SER A 677 -8.16 13.65 3.81
CA SER A 677 -9.58 13.88 4.11
C SER A 677 -10.51 12.75 3.65
N TYR A 678 -11.46 12.34 4.47
CA TYR A 678 -12.51 11.39 4.11
C TYR A 678 -13.93 11.92 4.48
N PRO A 679 -14.87 12.02 3.52
CA PRO A 679 -14.69 11.88 2.08
C PRO A 679 -13.74 12.96 1.53
N THR A 680 -13.05 12.63 0.44
CA THR A 680 -12.00 13.44 -0.21
C THR A 680 -12.48 14.80 -0.72
N SER A 681 -13.79 14.97 -0.89
CA SER A 681 -14.46 16.22 -1.26
C SER A 681 -14.54 17.25 -0.12
N THR A 682 -14.35 16.82 1.13
CA THR A 682 -14.35 17.68 2.33
C THR A 682 -12.93 17.89 2.88
N ALA A 683 -12.80 18.63 3.97
CA ALA A 683 -11.57 18.72 4.74
C ALA A 683 -11.76 18.20 6.18
N TRP A 684 -10.68 17.73 6.80
CA TRP A 684 -10.64 17.42 8.24
C TRP A 684 -10.33 18.67 9.06
N ALA A 685 -10.39 18.59 10.40
CA ALA A 685 -10.08 19.72 11.26
C ALA A 685 -8.56 19.88 11.42
N ASN A 686 -7.97 19.48 12.54
CA ASN A 686 -6.54 19.75 12.77
C ASN A 686 -5.82 18.73 13.66
N LEU A 687 -4.50 18.65 13.43
CA LEU A 687 -3.52 18.04 14.31
C LEU A 687 -3.09 19.13 15.30
N ARG A 688 -3.44 18.96 16.57
CA ARG A 688 -3.14 19.90 17.65
C ARG A 688 -1.97 19.38 18.47
N PHE A 689 -1.03 20.25 18.80
CA PHE A 689 0.16 19.91 19.56
C PHE A 689 0.21 20.80 20.80
N ASN A 690 0.13 20.24 22.01
CA ASN A 690 0.20 21.02 23.26
C ASN A 690 1.27 20.47 24.19
N ASN A 691 2.30 21.27 24.53
CA ASN A 691 3.40 20.87 25.43
C ASN A 691 4.11 19.59 24.96
N SER A 692 4.22 19.41 23.65
CA SER A 692 4.57 18.15 22.98
C SER A 692 5.77 18.30 22.05
N THR A 693 6.32 17.19 21.58
CA THR A 693 7.37 17.16 20.55
C THR A 693 6.98 16.21 19.44
N SER A 694 7.16 16.57 18.18
CA SER A 694 6.79 15.69 17.05
C SER A 694 7.69 15.89 15.83
N THR A 695 7.91 14.80 15.09
CA THR A 695 8.78 14.76 13.91
C THR A 695 8.00 14.22 12.72
N PHE A 696 8.14 14.88 11.58
CA PHE A 696 7.53 14.53 10.30
C PHE A 696 8.63 14.51 9.23
N ASN A 697 8.77 13.39 8.52
CA ASN A 697 9.67 13.23 7.39
C ASN A 697 8.95 12.51 6.25
N PHE A 698 8.98 13.06 5.03
CA PHE A 698 8.18 12.58 3.88
C PHE A 698 6.70 12.34 4.23
N VAL A 699 6.04 13.38 4.74
CA VAL A 699 4.62 13.34 5.10
C VAL A 699 3.81 14.29 4.22
N ASN A 700 2.74 13.78 3.64
CA ASN A 700 1.77 14.50 2.83
C ASN A 700 0.52 14.83 3.66
N PHE A 701 0.27 16.11 3.92
CA PHE A 701 -0.96 16.60 4.53
C PHE A 701 -1.84 17.27 3.47
N ARG A 702 -3.06 16.76 3.28
CA ARG A 702 -4.04 17.29 2.31
C ARG A 702 -5.33 17.66 3.01
N ARG A 703 -5.89 18.84 2.71
CA ARG A 703 -7.28 19.24 3.02
C ARG A 703 -7.65 19.22 4.52
N GLY A 704 -7.01 20.09 5.30
CA GLY A 704 -7.32 20.30 6.72
C GLY A 704 -7.78 21.73 7.07
N ASP A 705 -7.72 22.05 8.36
CA ASP A 705 -8.15 23.28 9.05
C ASP A 705 -9.65 23.63 8.97
N ARG A 706 -10.49 22.64 8.67
CA ARG A 706 -11.96 22.79 8.66
C ARG A 706 -12.49 22.89 10.09
N THR A 707 -12.63 24.10 10.62
CA THR A 707 -13.12 24.35 11.98
C THR A 707 -14.57 24.85 12.03
N THR A 708 -15.32 24.45 13.06
CA THR A 708 -16.75 24.78 13.21
C THR A 708 -17.03 26.07 14.00
N ARG A 709 -16.00 26.85 14.37
CA ARG A 709 -16.15 27.99 15.30
C ARG A 709 -15.36 29.22 14.87
N LEU A 710 -16.11 30.30 14.64
CA LEU A 710 -15.62 31.67 14.57
C LEU A 710 -15.05 32.12 15.93
N LEU A 711 -13.77 31.86 16.20
CA LEU A 711 -13.03 32.50 17.30
C LEU A 711 -11.65 32.98 16.84
N GLN A 712 -11.37 34.24 17.14
CA GLN A 712 -10.35 35.06 16.53
C GLN A 712 -8.91 34.63 16.89
N ASN A 713 -7.99 34.88 15.94
CA ASN A 713 -6.55 35.14 16.06
C ASN A 713 -5.54 34.04 15.71
N LEU A 714 -5.85 32.73 15.79
CA LEU A 714 -5.03 31.66 15.16
C LEU A 714 -5.89 30.42 14.85
N ASP A 715 -5.79 29.94 13.62
CA ASP A 715 -6.21 28.62 13.12
C ASP A 715 -4.98 27.86 12.54
N GLY A 716 -5.12 26.61 12.10
CA GLY A 716 -4.03 25.85 11.46
C GLY A 716 -4.28 24.35 11.31
N MET A 717 -3.99 23.79 10.12
CA MET A 717 -4.06 22.34 9.85
C MET A 717 -3.09 21.56 10.75
N LEU A 718 -1.86 22.06 10.91
CA LEU A 718 -0.95 21.74 12.01
C LEU A 718 -0.96 22.92 13.00
N LEU A 719 -1.50 22.73 14.21
CA LEU A 719 -1.71 23.80 15.20
C LEU A 719 -0.93 23.53 16.49
N ALA A 720 0.14 24.29 16.75
CA ALA A 720 1.03 24.08 17.89
C ALA A 720 0.90 25.11 19.02
N LYS A 721 1.05 24.66 20.26
CA LYS A 721 1.12 25.50 21.46
C LYS A 721 2.16 24.97 22.43
N ASN A 722 3.18 25.79 22.73
CA ASN A 722 4.30 25.42 23.60
C ASN A 722 4.93 24.07 23.20
N SER A 723 5.04 23.80 21.90
CA SER A 723 5.46 22.50 21.35
C SER A 723 6.61 22.62 20.36
N ASN A 724 7.33 21.53 20.13
CA ASN A 724 8.46 21.44 19.20
C ASN A 724 8.10 20.56 17.99
N LEU A 725 7.96 21.15 16.80
CA LEU A 725 7.72 20.42 15.55
C LEU A 725 8.93 20.47 14.64
N THR A 726 9.35 19.30 14.15
CA THR A 726 10.36 19.16 13.09
C THR A 726 9.68 18.59 11.85
N ILE A 727 9.73 19.28 10.71
CA ILE A 727 9.03 18.94 9.47
C ILE A 727 10.01 18.97 8.30
N ASN A 728 10.34 17.80 7.77
CA ASN A 728 11.37 17.63 6.75
C ASN A 728 10.80 16.95 5.49
N ASN A 729 11.26 17.37 4.31
CA ASN A 729 10.99 16.70 3.02
C ASN A 729 9.48 16.44 2.76
N SER A 730 8.60 17.32 3.26
CA SER A 730 7.16 17.06 3.39
C SER A 730 6.31 18.00 2.51
N LEU A 731 5.02 17.71 2.40
CA LEU A 731 4.05 18.46 1.59
C LEU A 731 2.83 18.83 2.43
N ILE A 732 2.49 20.11 2.48
CA ILE A 732 1.39 20.66 3.30
C ILE A 732 0.48 21.47 2.37
N TRP A 733 -0.72 20.96 2.07
CA TRP A 733 -1.47 21.41 0.90
C TRP A 733 -2.99 21.51 1.10
N ASP A 734 -3.60 22.53 0.48
CA ASP A 734 -5.05 22.80 0.46
C ASP A 734 -5.70 22.90 1.86
N SER A 735 -5.06 23.62 2.80
CA SER A 735 -5.72 24.02 4.04
C SER A 735 -6.90 24.97 3.78
N GLU A 736 -7.99 24.85 4.55
CA GLU A 736 -9.11 25.81 4.52
C GLU A 736 -8.74 27.19 5.12
N ALA A 737 -7.62 27.28 5.85
CA ALA A 737 -7.00 28.53 6.27
C ALA A 737 -5.47 28.43 6.39
N ASN A 738 -4.90 28.40 7.61
CA ASN A 738 -3.45 28.33 7.79
C ASN A 738 -2.98 26.89 7.56
N ALA A 739 -1.88 26.70 6.83
CA ALA A 739 -1.28 25.38 6.67
C ALA A 739 -0.55 24.95 7.96
N ILE A 740 0.15 25.90 8.61
CA ILE A 740 0.71 25.77 9.96
C ILE A 740 0.30 26.98 10.80
N GLY A 741 -0.20 26.73 12.01
CA GLY A 741 -0.50 27.75 13.02
C GLY A 741 0.23 27.48 14.33
N GLY A 742 0.56 28.51 15.12
CA GLY A 742 0.92 28.26 16.52
C GLY A 742 1.37 29.41 17.42
N THR A 743 1.49 29.07 18.70
CA THR A 743 1.87 29.99 19.78
C THR A 743 3.00 29.41 20.62
N ASP A 744 4.00 30.24 20.93
CA ASP A 744 5.13 29.94 21.83
C ASP A 744 5.84 28.61 21.51
N SER A 745 5.89 28.25 20.22
CA SER A 745 6.31 26.93 19.74
C SER A 745 7.58 27.02 18.90
N ILE A 746 8.34 25.92 18.83
CA ILE A 746 9.52 25.80 17.97
C ILE A 746 9.13 25.01 16.73
N PHE A 747 9.29 25.63 15.56
CA PHE A 747 9.10 24.98 14.26
C PHE A 747 10.46 24.92 13.53
N ASN A 748 10.92 23.72 13.21
CA ASN A 748 12.09 23.50 12.36
C ASN A 748 11.62 22.86 11.06
N ILE A 749 11.59 23.62 9.97
CA ILE A 749 10.99 23.18 8.70
C ILE A 749 12.07 23.17 7.62
N SER A 750 12.27 22.03 6.96
CA SER A 750 13.24 21.91 5.86
C SER A 750 12.72 21.16 4.64
N ASN A 751 13.21 21.52 3.45
CA ASN A 751 12.90 20.86 2.16
C ASN A 751 11.39 20.61 1.92
N THR A 752 10.54 21.47 2.47
CA THR A 752 9.10 21.22 2.60
C THR A 752 8.33 22.21 1.74
N THR A 753 7.30 21.72 1.05
CA THR A 753 6.43 22.56 0.20
C THR A 753 5.11 22.83 0.91
N ILE A 754 4.72 24.10 0.99
CA ILE A 754 3.48 24.58 1.59
C ILE A 754 2.69 25.34 0.52
N GLY A 755 1.42 24.99 0.28
CA GLY A 755 0.67 25.65 -0.79
C GLY A 755 -0.81 25.29 -0.91
N ALA A 756 -1.42 25.78 -2.00
CA ALA A 756 -2.82 25.50 -2.32
C ALA A 756 -3.04 25.37 -3.84
N SER A 757 -3.96 24.49 -4.22
CA SER A 757 -4.45 24.34 -5.58
C SER A 757 -5.28 25.56 -6.01
N VAL A 758 -6.01 26.18 -5.07
CA VAL A 758 -6.85 27.38 -5.31
C VAL A 758 -6.57 28.47 -4.28
N LYS A 759 -5.69 29.42 -4.65
CA LYS A 759 -5.43 30.63 -3.87
C LYS A 759 -6.70 31.43 -3.62
N ASN A 760 -6.91 31.78 -2.34
CA ASN A 760 -7.98 32.68 -1.90
C ASN A 760 -7.54 33.42 -0.62
N ASN A 761 -8.31 34.41 -0.17
CA ASN A 761 -7.92 35.28 0.95
C ASN A 761 -7.81 34.60 2.33
N ARG A 762 -8.03 33.28 2.43
CA ARG A 762 -7.70 32.47 3.62
C ARG A 762 -6.48 31.55 3.44
N THR A 763 -5.94 31.38 2.23
CA THR A 763 -4.77 30.49 2.01
C THR A 763 -3.49 31.10 2.58
N TYR A 764 -3.15 30.71 3.80
CA TYR A 764 -1.98 31.18 4.54
C TYR A 764 -1.00 30.01 4.74
N GLY A 765 0.29 30.24 4.53
CA GLY A 765 1.31 29.20 4.72
C GLY A 765 1.57 28.93 6.20
N ILE A 766 2.19 29.89 6.88
CA ILE A 766 2.53 29.81 8.30
C ILE A 766 1.99 31.06 9.02
N ASN A 767 1.28 30.88 10.14
CA ASN A 767 0.84 31.96 11.03
C ASN A 767 1.26 31.67 12.48
N VAL A 768 2.26 32.38 13.00
CA VAL A 768 2.91 32.04 14.28
C VAL A 768 3.17 33.26 15.18
N ARG A 769 3.16 33.03 16.50
CA ARG A 769 3.45 34.05 17.52
C ARG A 769 4.31 33.46 18.63
N GLY A 770 5.37 34.15 19.04
CA GLY A 770 6.32 33.67 20.05
C GLY A 770 7.08 32.39 19.65
N GLY A 771 8.01 31.95 20.50
CA GLY A 771 8.83 30.78 20.22
C GLY A 771 9.86 31.01 19.10
N LYS A 772 9.99 30.04 18.18
CA LYS A 772 11.03 30.03 17.14
C LYS A 772 10.51 29.45 15.81
N LEU A 773 10.89 30.06 14.70
CA LEU A 773 10.67 29.56 13.35
C LEU A 773 12.01 29.45 12.60
N SER A 774 12.46 28.22 12.35
CA SER A 774 13.64 27.90 11.55
C SER A 774 13.22 27.37 10.18
N LEU A 775 13.61 28.04 9.09
CA LEU A 775 13.28 27.64 7.71
C LEU A 775 14.54 27.33 6.90
N ASP A 776 14.63 26.14 6.31
CA ASP A 776 15.72 25.74 5.40
C ASP A 776 15.18 25.17 4.07
N ASN A 777 15.35 25.89 2.95
CA ASN A 777 14.87 25.44 1.63
C ASN A 777 13.37 25.05 1.61
N VAL A 778 12.53 25.89 2.22
CA VAL A 778 11.07 25.74 2.23
C VAL A 778 10.49 26.46 1.01
N VAL A 779 9.44 25.91 0.38
CA VAL A 779 8.76 26.50 -0.77
C VAL A 779 7.33 26.85 -0.41
N PHE A 780 6.91 28.06 -0.71
CA PHE A 780 5.55 28.57 -0.54
C PHE A 780 4.94 28.76 -1.93
N ASN A 781 3.81 28.11 -2.23
CA ASN A 781 3.25 28.08 -3.59
C ASN A 781 1.75 28.41 -3.62
N ASN A 782 1.38 29.44 -4.40
CA ASN A 782 -0.01 29.82 -4.69
C ASN A 782 -0.85 30.11 -3.42
N LEU A 783 -0.27 30.90 -2.50
CA LEU A 783 -0.87 31.32 -1.24
C LEU A 783 -1.19 32.82 -1.25
N TYR A 784 -2.18 33.24 -0.48
CA TYR A 784 -2.44 34.67 -0.25
C TYR A 784 -1.38 35.27 0.68
N VAL A 785 -1.05 34.57 1.78
CA VAL A 785 0.09 34.93 2.65
C VAL A 785 1.07 33.77 2.77
N GLY A 786 2.37 34.03 2.64
CA GLY A 786 3.42 33.03 2.86
C GLY A 786 3.67 32.78 4.35
N VAL A 787 4.23 33.78 5.04
CA VAL A 787 4.55 33.70 6.48
C VAL A 787 4.09 34.95 7.25
N GLU A 788 3.13 34.81 8.16
CA GLU A 788 2.70 35.85 9.09
C GLU A 788 3.27 35.60 10.49
N ALA A 789 3.97 36.60 11.05
CA ALA A 789 4.27 36.69 12.47
C ALA A 789 3.25 37.62 13.15
N GLY A 790 2.27 37.04 13.84
CA GLY A 790 1.15 37.79 14.39
C GLY A 790 1.43 38.41 15.78
N GLY A 791 0.77 39.51 16.10
CA GLY A 791 0.75 40.12 17.44
C GLY A 791 1.42 41.49 17.52
N THR A 792 1.97 41.83 18.69
CA THR A 792 2.90 42.97 18.86
C THR A 792 4.33 42.53 18.56
N PHE A 793 5.24 43.48 18.34
CA PHE A 793 6.63 43.18 17.94
C PHE A 793 7.35 42.26 18.92
N ASP A 794 7.09 42.41 20.22
CA ASP A 794 7.64 41.60 21.31
C ASP A 794 7.06 40.16 21.37
N SER A 795 6.09 39.85 20.50
CA SER A 795 5.44 38.53 20.37
C SER A 795 5.68 37.85 19.02
N HIS A 796 6.61 38.35 18.21
CA HIS A 796 7.10 37.60 17.04
C HIS A 796 7.99 36.42 17.47
N PRO A 797 8.04 35.31 16.70
CA PRO A 797 9.02 34.25 16.92
C PRO A 797 10.45 34.70 16.60
N ILE A 798 11.44 34.06 17.22
CA ILE A 798 12.83 34.11 16.76
C ILE A 798 12.90 33.48 15.36
N LEU A 799 13.34 34.24 14.36
CA LEU A 799 13.41 33.79 12.97
C LEU A 799 14.84 33.36 12.60
N GLU A 800 14.98 32.13 12.12
CA GLU A 800 16.18 31.62 11.45
C GLU A 800 15.85 31.24 10.01
N LYS A 801 16.73 31.62 9.07
CA LYS A 801 16.53 31.40 7.64
C LYS A 801 17.82 30.92 6.99
N LYS A 802 17.72 29.81 6.25
CA LYS A 802 18.79 29.22 5.45
C LYS A 802 18.20 28.84 4.09
N ASN A 803 18.92 29.09 2.98
CA ASN A 803 18.40 28.84 1.62
C ASN A 803 17.00 29.44 1.34
N MET A 804 16.64 30.55 2.02
CA MET A 804 15.36 31.25 1.88
C MET A 804 15.56 32.60 1.21
N SER A 805 14.74 32.88 0.20
CA SER A 805 14.71 34.12 -0.59
C SER A 805 13.28 34.38 -1.09
N ASP A 806 13.03 35.52 -1.71
CA ASP A 806 11.72 35.82 -2.33
C ASP A 806 11.38 34.81 -3.45
N ALA A 807 12.37 34.18 -4.09
CA ALA A 807 12.17 33.14 -5.10
C ALA A 807 11.57 31.83 -4.53
N ASN A 808 11.59 31.64 -3.21
CA ASN A 808 10.91 30.54 -2.54
C ASN A 808 9.38 30.73 -2.47
N PHE A 809 8.86 31.92 -2.83
CA PHE A 809 7.45 32.28 -2.72
C PHE A 809 6.81 32.40 -4.11
N ILE A 810 6.46 31.25 -4.68
CA ILE A 810 5.91 31.12 -6.02
C ILE A 810 4.43 31.54 -6.02
N SER A 811 4.07 32.54 -6.81
CA SER A 811 2.68 33.03 -6.93
C SER A 811 2.01 33.45 -5.61
N VAL A 812 2.80 33.90 -4.62
CA VAL A 812 2.30 34.38 -3.31
C VAL A 812 2.02 35.88 -3.35
N ASP A 813 0.88 36.34 -2.83
CA ASP A 813 0.50 37.77 -2.89
C ASP A 813 1.21 38.61 -1.81
N TYR A 814 1.27 38.10 -0.58
CA TYR A 814 1.99 38.70 0.56
C TYR A 814 3.03 37.71 1.07
N LEU A 815 4.30 37.87 0.65
CA LEU A 815 5.35 36.88 0.93
C LEU A 815 5.52 36.66 2.44
N TYR A 816 5.62 37.76 3.20
CA TYR A 816 5.82 37.74 4.64
C TYR A 816 5.39 39.06 5.30
N GLU A 817 4.80 38.97 6.51
CA GLU A 817 4.44 40.13 7.33
C GLU A 817 4.74 39.89 8.82
N PRO A 818 5.17 40.91 9.60
CA PRO A 818 5.59 42.23 9.12
C PRO A 818 6.99 42.16 8.49
N ARG A 819 7.19 42.89 7.39
CA ARG A 819 8.48 42.92 6.66
C ARG A 819 9.71 43.28 7.53
N THR A 820 9.52 44.04 8.61
CA THR A 820 10.58 44.41 9.56
C THR A 820 11.06 43.23 10.41
N TRP A 821 10.19 42.29 10.73
CA TRP A 821 10.56 41.03 11.40
C TRP A 821 11.29 40.11 10.43
N TRP A 822 10.75 39.90 9.22
CA TRP A 822 11.41 39.05 8.22
C TRP A 822 12.80 39.56 7.81
N ASN A 823 12.97 40.89 7.71
CA ASN A 823 14.25 41.52 7.39
C ASN A 823 15.13 41.79 8.62
N SER A 824 14.72 41.36 9.83
CA SER A 824 15.61 41.39 10.98
C SER A 824 16.79 40.44 10.77
N VAL A 825 17.99 40.88 11.16
CA VAL A 825 19.20 40.07 11.01
C VAL A 825 19.18 38.98 12.07
N SER A 826 19.03 37.71 11.66
CA SER A 826 19.25 36.56 12.54
C SER A 826 20.71 36.54 12.98
N SER A 827 20.99 37.07 14.16
CA SER A 827 22.36 37.37 14.63
C SER A 827 23.10 36.15 15.15
N THR A 828 23.24 35.13 14.31
CA THR A 828 24.24 34.07 14.44
C THR A 828 25.49 34.50 13.67
N LEU A 829 26.45 35.10 14.38
CA LEU A 829 27.82 35.24 13.89
C LEU A 829 28.44 33.83 13.64
N PRO A 830 29.42 33.72 12.73
CA PRO A 830 29.96 32.43 12.27
C PRO A 830 30.76 31.67 13.34
#